data_AF-A0AAJ3P5E7-F1
#
_entry.id   AF-A0AAJ3P5E7-F1
#
_cell.length_a   1.000
_cell.length_b   1.000
_cell.length_c   1.000
_cell.angle_alpha   90.00
_cell.angle_beta   90.00
_cell.angle_gamma   90.00
#
_symmetry.space_group_name_H-M   'P 1'
#
loop_
_entity.id
_entity.type
_entity.pdbx_description
1 polymer ?
#
loop_
_entity_poly.entity_id
_entity_poly.type
_entity_poly.pdbx_seq_one_letter_code
_entity_poly.pdbx_strand_id
1 'polypeptide(L)'
;MVDDTGRDDTDASGETEDDLPYYTPPFGREEVPGFLDRLVAHLLAGETREAFTFEGVEVEESQGVWLLPLGGYDPDADESLQPNPPADLVVPEGGFAAYAEEWTEGVRRTLHEAWGAPMVRKPSLVGENQDPEGILDVVLVSVGIPEAEMWDRGDLYCVLVTNWDAEPRESMLRQAMVVLPREYAVGSLSALLPEEDMHNDLLMNGEHPLELRRRAWLLSTLFGAGEVRLRDVDTPASRFSLQSRSGVTTVWTFTDDGRILVLIQDPTSTFADEAPAQFLAEVAQQHGGDAADAADPSEREADLAEAWLILAARMLDRVPDDLRALIAARGEDARGEVAEHDLEFRMLGDEPVPVITGAVWFDGEHWCVSPSLMEIGRRNDFGMDDFGFGAAVRQPYRLGGALTVDEMSREGDERRTWFERVFAACPYPEQDRPSDTDRLGYAVPTSGDYHDLVADIERVTRAWWERSPEDADWADRTFEIGGRGLRDDHGRALRVVLASGEVWTVDALQAWADDLIGVMSERWGTAGEIHARNEKTGIDRRSPLTRVMRATGLLTAPLWWVNGHAVAVVAGTPDPSYGDDPEVIIVIARPDAVLDLARGSNPWELRIRARIISDVSALVGGAPASGPLPWNGPPLAGSSLVPDAMRGGFRTGDHFWTWYFTHDGRGLLLSHPTGPDAAARPEPSFEEQVALFCGVPDDLLSLVVDRDPGGFFPVVHRGASAPGSAGTENLLAGAATLPAVHAVFWRDDVDWRASEGMLQRVRDALDPDDVDTTNPLETIYSEALGVPQLQWALRMGERMGPPTLLDASYASFVFDRVPEREEIEHVYAGLGVFPDLALTGTLNDLLDVVVDAPGYRFLLDAALSNPHPQRRRELALWLLDQRLDASSFLSFLSPVNVLFTNPTLGAEDEPVLRRLLESGAIPGPTPVATLPEGHPFVQLLHRDIEETALAPLVRTLLVHGDVDPATPALPDGRSLLDFASGAFPHGRSRDALASAIRELVAGGAVDTDAEPER
;
A
#
# COMPACT_ATOMS: atom_id res chain seq x y z
N MET A 1 38.81 -16.32 -10.46
CA MET A 1 39.87 -17.33 -10.68
C MET A 1 41.21 -16.75 -10.24
N VAL A 2 41.63 -17.04 -9.01
CA VAL A 2 42.97 -16.67 -8.48
C VAL A 2 43.45 -17.84 -7.62
N ASP A 3 44.75 -18.13 -7.77
CA ASP A 3 45.45 -19.36 -7.42
C ASP A 3 45.63 -19.64 -5.92
N ASP A 4 45.42 -20.92 -5.62
CA ASP A 4 46.21 -21.84 -4.80
C ASP A 4 47.55 -21.31 -4.23
N THR A 5 47.65 -21.21 -2.89
CA THR A 5 48.93 -21.25 -2.18
C THR A 5 48.86 -22.29 -1.06
N GLY A 6 49.43 -23.46 -1.37
CA GLY A 6 49.51 -24.62 -0.49
C GLY A 6 50.17 -24.34 0.85
N ARG A 7 49.63 -25.00 1.89
CA ARG A 7 50.20 -25.10 3.22
C ARG A 7 50.61 -26.56 3.44
N ASP A 8 51.86 -26.73 3.85
CA ASP A 8 52.55 -28.00 4.10
C ASP A 8 51.78 -28.92 5.05
N ASP A 9 51.41 -30.10 4.53
CA ASP A 9 51.13 -31.29 5.34
C ASP A 9 52.45 -31.97 5.72
N THR A 10 52.64 -32.20 7.01
CA THR A 10 53.28 -33.35 7.70
C THR A 10 54.21 -32.94 8.84
N ASP A 11 53.70 -33.00 10.08
CA ASP A 11 54.21 -33.98 11.05
C ASP A 11 53.24 -34.13 12.24
N ALA A 12 52.81 -35.37 12.42
CA ALA A 12 51.74 -35.82 13.30
C ALA A 12 52.10 -35.84 14.79
N SER A 13 51.06 -35.70 15.62
CA SER A 13 50.67 -36.61 16.71
C SER A 13 50.31 -35.89 18.01
N GLY A 14 49.01 -35.65 18.16
CA GLY A 14 48.35 -35.23 19.40
C GLY A 14 46.85 -35.22 19.15
N GLU A 15 46.24 -36.40 19.22
CA GLU A 15 44.80 -36.66 19.42
C GLU A 15 43.83 -35.81 18.57
N THR A 16 43.39 -36.39 17.45
CA THR A 16 42.15 -36.02 16.77
C THR A 16 41.01 -36.08 17.79
N GLU A 17 40.46 -34.94 18.19
CA GLU A 17 39.09 -34.90 18.69
C GLU A 17 38.21 -35.46 17.56
N ASP A 18 37.49 -36.53 17.88
CA ASP A 18 36.58 -37.23 17.01
C ASP A 18 35.58 -36.24 16.39
N ASP A 19 35.29 -36.37 15.09
CA ASP A 19 34.20 -35.69 14.39
C ASP A 19 32.85 -36.17 14.97
N LEU A 20 32.55 -35.73 16.19
CA LEU A 20 31.27 -35.98 16.84
C LEU A 20 30.20 -35.12 16.15
N PRO A 21 28.97 -35.63 15.99
CA PRO A 21 27.88 -34.88 15.34
C PRO A 21 27.34 -33.73 16.18
N TYR A 22 28.01 -33.38 17.27
CA TYR A 22 27.64 -32.30 18.16
C TYR A 22 28.89 -31.54 18.61
N TYR A 23 28.72 -30.25 18.86
CA TYR A 23 29.77 -29.37 19.38
C TYR A 23 29.47 -29.01 20.83
N THR A 24 30.47 -29.14 21.71
CA THR A 24 30.46 -28.57 23.07
C THR A 24 31.83 -27.98 23.39
N PRO A 25 31.92 -26.80 24.02
CA PRO A 25 33.18 -26.23 24.50
C PRO A 25 33.99 -27.19 25.40
N PRO A 26 35.32 -27.00 25.54
CA PRO A 26 36.21 -27.90 26.30
C PRO A 26 36.07 -27.81 27.84
N PHE A 27 34.99 -27.21 28.34
CA PHE A 27 34.67 -27.02 29.75
C PHE A 27 33.21 -27.34 30.03
N GLY A 28 32.86 -27.62 31.28
CA GLY A 28 31.48 -27.99 31.66
C GLY A 28 30.49 -26.83 31.58
N ARG A 29 29.20 -27.12 31.36
CA ARG A 29 28.13 -26.10 31.29
C ARG A 29 28.06 -25.15 32.48
N GLU A 30 28.44 -25.61 33.68
CA GLU A 30 28.47 -24.79 34.90
C GLU A 30 29.57 -23.70 34.87
N GLU A 31 30.59 -23.85 34.03
CA GLU A 31 31.71 -22.92 33.90
C GLU A 31 31.47 -21.82 32.85
N VAL A 32 30.42 -21.94 32.02
CA VAL A 32 30.11 -21.02 30.91
C VAL A 32 29.97 -19.56 31.37
N PRO A 33 29.22 -19.20 32.43
CA PRO A 33 29.11 -17.80 32.84
C PRO A 33 30.46 -17.20 33.24
N GLY A 34 31.29 -17.99 33.94
CA GLY A 34 32.62 -17.55 34.38
C GLY A 34 33.60 -17.40 33.21
N PHE A 35 33.50 -18.26 32.19
CA PHE A 35 34.23 -18.12 30.93
C PHE A 35 33.84 -16.82 30.20
N LEU A 36 32.55 -16.56 30.04
CA LEU A 36 32.05 -15.35 29.37
C LEU A 36 32.44 -14.07 30.12
N ASP A 37 32.42 -14.06 31.45
CA ASP A 37 32.88 -12.92 32.25
C ASP A 37 34.36 -12.60 32.01
N ARG A 38 35.20 -13.63 31.83
CA ARG A 38 36.62 -13.45 31.49
C ARG A 38 36.80 -12.99 30.04
N LEU A 39 35.98 -13.48 29.11
CA LEU A 39 35.99 -13.06 27.72
C LEU A 39 35.60 -11.58 27.60
N VAL A 40 34.51 -11.15 28.24
CA VAL A 40 34.07 -9.73 28.29
C VAL A 40 35.19 -8.85 28.85
N ALA A 41 35.83 -9.25 29.95
CA ALA A 41 36.95 -8.51 30.51
C ALA A 41 38.17 -8.43 29.57
N HIS A 42 38.39 -9.47 28.77
CA HIS A 42 39.44 -9.50 27.75
C HIS A 42 39.13 -8.56 26.58
N LEU A 43 37.90 -8.58 26.07
CA LEU A 43 37.44 -7.71 24.97
C LEU A 43 37.52 -6.23 25.36
N LEU A 44 37.13 -5.87 26.59
CA LEU A 44 37.23 -4.51 27.12
C LEU A 44 38.68 -4.01 27.31
N ALA A 45 39.67 -4.91 27.36
CA ALA A 45 41.07 -4.54 27.54
C ALA A 45 41.78 -4.12 26.23
N GLY A 46 41.12 -4.27 25.07
CA GLY A 46 41.51 -3.61 23.81
C GLY A 46 42.62 -4.28 22.98
N GLU A 47 42.89 -5.58 23.15
CA GLU A 47 43.88 -6.31 22.34
C GLU A 47 43.25 -7.54 21.64
N THR A 48 42.48 -7.36 20.56
CA THR A 48 41.95 -8.51 19.79
C THR A 48 42.12 -8.37 18.27
N ARG A 49 42.38 -9.52 17.61
CA ARG A 49 42.57 -9.72 16.15
C ARG A 49 41.28 -10.29 15.53
N GLU A 50 41.14 -10.22 14.20
CA GLU A 50 39.98 -10.66 13.38
C GLU A 50 39.48 -12.10 13.69
N ALA A 51 40.32 -13.00 14.19
CA ALA A 51 39.91 -14.28 14.77
C ALA A 51 40.92 -14.72 15.83
N PHE A 52 40.43 -15.25 16.96
CA PHE A 52 41.29 -15.76 18.03
C PHE A 52 40.63 -16.88 18.83
N THR A 53 41.45 -17.77 19.40
CA THR A 53 40.96 -18.82 20.30
C THR A 53 41.08 -18.34 21.74
N PHE A 54 39.96 -18.31 22.48
CA PHE A 54 39.92 -17.95 23.90
C PHE A 54 39.54 -19.17 24.73
N GLU A 55 40.45 -19.61 25.61
CA GLU A 55 40.29 -20.79 26.48
C GLU A 55 39.76 -22.06 25.73
N GLY A 56 40.16 -22.22 24.46
CA GLY A 56 39.79 -23.37 23.63
C GLY A 56 38.50 -23.22 22.80
N VAL A 57 37.86 -22.05 22.81
CA VAL A 57 36.73 -21.71 21.93
C VAL A 57 37.19 -20.72 20.86
N GLU A 58 36.85 -20.97 19.60
CA GLU A 58 37.13 -20.05 18.50
C GLU A 58 36.15 -18.86 18.56
N VAL A 59 36.69 -17.65 18.61
CA VAL A 59 35.95 -16.40 18.59
C VAL A 59 36.22 -15.72 17.25
N GLU A 60 35.18 -15.58 16.45
CA GLU A 60 35.21 -14.85 15.19
C GLU A 60 34.79 -13.40 15.45
N GLU A 61 35.54 -12.45 14.91
CA GLU A 61 35.22 -11.03 14.97
C GLU A 61 34.80 -10.52 13.59
N SER A 62 33.67 -9.82 13.54
CA SER A 62 33.20 -9.14 12.34
C SER A 62 32.61 -7.80 12.71
N GLN A 63 33.26 -6.72 12.26
CA GLN A 63 32.82 -5.33 12.46
C GLN A 63 32.47 -4.99 13.92
N GLY A 64 33.31 -5.43 14.86
CA GLY A 64 33.14 -5.19 16.29
C GLY A 64 32.09 -6.09 16.96
N VAL A 65 31.57 -7.10 16.27
CA VAL A 65 30.72 -8.15 16.84
C VAL A 65 31.54 -9.44 16.96
N TRP A 66 31.48 -10.08 18.12
CA TRP A 66 32.17 -11.33 18.39
C TRP A 66 31.17 -12.48 18.46
N LEU A 67 31.33 -13.46 17.58
CA LEU A 67 30.56 -14.69 17.56
C LEU A 67 31.40 -15.83 18.12
N LEU A 68 30.80 -16.58 19.04
CA LEU A 68 31.42 -17.79 19.56
C LEU A 68 30.39 -18.93 19.69
N PRO A 69 30.71 -20.15 19.23
CA PRO A 69 29.84 -21.29 19.38
C PRO A 69 29.85 -21.77 20.85
N LEU A 70 28.67 -22.08 21.39
CA LEU A 70 28.49 -22.64 22.74
C LEU A 70 27.85 -24.03 22.73
N GLY A 71 27.22 -24.42 21.62
CA GLY A 71 26.66 -25.75 21.43
C GLY A 71 26.13 -25.93 20.01
N GLY A 72 26.09 -27.15 19.52
CA GLY A 72 25.47 -27.44 18.22
C GLY A 72 25.28 -28.92 17.96
N TYR A 73 24.43 -29.24 16.98
CA TYR A 73 24.24 -30.60 16.46
C TYR A 73 24.09 -30.53 14.94
N ASP A 74 24.84 -31.37 14.23
CA ASP A 74 24.79 -31.51 12.78
C ASP A 74 24.28 -32.92 12.40
N PRO A 75 23.08 -33.03 11.81
CA PRO A 75 22.51 -34.32 11.41
C PRO A 75 23.30 -34.98 10.26
N ASP A 76 24.00 -34.22 9.41
CA ASP A 76 24.79 -34.77 8.30
C ASP A 76 26.07 -35.47 8.79
N ALA A 77 26.59 -35.02 9.93
CA ALA A 77 27.71 -35.65 10.62
C ALA A 77 27.27 -36.84 11.50
N ASP A 78 25.97 -37.05 11.71
CA ASP A 78 25.44 -38.10 12.58
C ASP A 78 25.42 -39.47 11.87
N GLU A 79 26.53 -40.19 11.98
CA GLU A 79 26.67 -41.55 11.44
C GLU A 79 25.63 -42.54 12.00
N SER A 80 24.96 -42.24 13.12
CA SER A 80 23.89 -43.08 13.67
C SER A 80 22.61 -43.04 12.81
N LEU A 81 22.42 -41.99 12.01
CA LEU A 81 21.30 -41.83 11.09
C LEU A 81 21.53 -42.53 9.74
N GLN A 82 22.76 -43.00 9.46
CA GLN A 82 23.08 -43.68 8.20
C GLN A 82 22.54 -45.12 8.15
N PRO A 83 22.29 -45.69 6.95
CA PRO A 83 21.67 -47.02 6.80
C PRO A 83 22.47 -48.21 7.40
N ASN A 84 23.75 -48.02 7.75
CA ASN A 84 24.62 -49.02 8.39
C ASN A 84 25.61 -48.30 9.34
N PRO A 85 25.19 -47.95 10.57
CA PRO A 85 26.08 -47.25 11.50
C PRO A 85 27.26 -48.15 11.93
N PRO A 86 28.42 -47.58 12.26
CA PRO A 86 29.56 -48.34 12.78
C PRO A 86 29.17 -49.14 14.03
N ALA A 87 29.66 -50.39 14.13
CA ALA A 87 29.28 -51.29 15.22
C ALA A 87 29.86 -50.87 16.60
N ASP A 88 30.82 -49.97 16.58
CA ASP A 88 31.54 -49.38 17.72
C ASP A 88 31.08 -47.95 18.06
N LEU A 89 30.09 -47.40 17.33
CA LEU A 89 29.54 -46.08 17.60
C LEU A 89 28.80 -46.06 18.95
N VAL A 90 29.28 -45.23 19.89
CA VAL A 90 28.67 -45.06 21.22
C VAL A 90 27.71 -43.87 21.16
N VAL A 91 26.41 -44.15 21.10
CA VAL A 91 25.36 -43.13 21.08
C VAL A 91 24.90 -42.81 22.51
N PRO A 92 24.79 -41.53 22.91
CA PRO A 92 24.21 -41.12 24.19
C PRO A 92 22.78 -41.63 24.40
N GLU A 93 22.36 -41.74 25.67
CA GLU A 93 20.99 -42.13 26.00
C GLU A 93 20.01 -41.06 25.47
N GLY A 94 19.22 -41.41 24.45
CA GLY A 94 18.30 -40.49 23.77
C GLY A 94 18.77 -39.97 22.41
N GLY A 95 20.00 -40.28 21.97
CA GLY A 95 20.58 -39.82 20.70
C GLY A 95 21.44 -38.56 20.83
N PHE A 96 22.28 -38.28 19.83
CA PHE A 96 23.16 -37.11 19.82
C PHE A 96 22.38 -35.78 19.80
N ALA A 97 21.29 -35.70 19.04
CA ALA A 97 20.40 -34.54 19.01
C ALA A 97 19.81 -34.20 20.41
N ALA A 98 19.36 -35.22 21.16
CA ALA A 98 18.81 -35.03 22.50
C ALA A 98 19.88 -34.62 23.51
N TYR A 99 21.11 -35.14 23.36
CA TYR A 99 22.25 -34.74 24.18
C TYR A 99 22.62 -33.26 23.94
N ALA A 100 22.68 -32.83 22.68
CA ALA A 100 22.94 -31.44 22.33
C ALA A 100 21.83 -30.49 22.83
N GLU A 101 20.56 -30.90 22.77
CA GLU A 101 19.46 -30.14 23.36
C GLU A 101 19.55 -30.03 24.89
N GLU A 102 19.91 -31.11 25.59
CA GLU A 102 20.11 -31.06 27.04
C GLU A 102 21.29 -30.14 27.42
N TRP A 103 22.33 -30.13 26.58
CA TRP A 103 23.45 -29.21 26.73
C TRP A 103 23.00 -27.76 26.59
N THR A 104 22.37 -27.38 25.47
CA THR A 104 21.99 -26.00 25.18
C THR A 104 21.00 -25.43 26.19
N GLU A 105 20.03 -26.24 26.63
CA GLU A 105 19.07 -25.86 27.68
C GLU A 105 19.73 -25.79 29.06
N GLY A 106 20.76 -26.62 29.30
CA GLY A 106 21.60 -26.55 30.50
C GLY A 106 22.42 -25.26 30.57
N VAL A 107 22.99 -24.82 29.44
CA VAL A 107 23.71 -23.54 29.33
C VAL A 107 22.78 -22.37 29.63
N ARG A 108 21.60 -22.33 29.00
CA ARG A 108 20.57 -21.30 29.24
C ARG A 108 20.22 -21.20 30.73
N ARG A 109 19.91 -22.32 31.37
CA ARG A 109 19.58 -22.37 32.81
C ARG A 109 20.72 -21.83 33.69
N THR A 110 21.96 -22.20 33.38
CA THR A 110 23.14 -21.76 34.14
C THR A 110 23.34 -20.24 34.02
N LEU A 111 23.12 -19.68 32.83
CA LEU A 111 23.18 -18.23 32.61
C LEU A 111 22.08 -17.49 33.37
N HIS A 112 20.85 -18.00 33.39
CA HIS A 112 19.74 -17.43 34.18
C HIS A 112 20.04 -17.43 35.68
N GLU A 113 20.61 -18.52 36.19
CA GLU A 113 20.99 -18.63 37.61
C GLU A 113 22.14 -17.68 38.00
N ALA A 114 23.12 -17.50 37.11
CA ALA A 114 24.30 -16.69 37.37
C ALA A 114 24.10 -15.18 37.10
N TRP A 115 23.41 -14.83 36.02
CA TRP A 115 23.26 -13.45 35.52
C TRP A 115 21.86 -12.88 35.72
N GLY A 116 20.90 -13.69 36.15
CA GLY A 116 19.50 -13.28 36.35
C GLY A 116 18.68 -13.35 35.07
N ALA A 117 17.47 -12.79 35.12
CA ALA A 117 16.52 -12.83 34.00
C ALA A 117 17.07 -12.03 32.79
N PRO A 118 17.09 -12.62 31.58
CA PRO A 118 17.49 -11.91 30.37
C PRO A 118 16.45 -10.88 29.94
N MET A 119 16.90 -9.91 29.15
CA MET A 119 16.02 -9.17 28.26
C MET A 119 15.78 -10.01 27.00
N VAL A 120 14.52 -10.28 26.67
CA VAL A 120 14.17 -11.00 25.45
C VAL A 120 14.08 -9.99 24.31
N ARG A 121 14.93 -10.13 23.29
CA ARG A 121 14.86 -9.32 22.08
C ARG A 121 14.24 -10.14 20.95
N LYS A 122 13.21 -9.58 20.32
CA LYS A 122 12.68 -10.06 19.03
C LYS A 122 13.28 -9.21 17.91
N PRO A 123 13.54 -9.79 16.72
CA PRO A 123 14.01 -9.00 15.59
C PRO A 123 13.00 -7.89 15.28
N SER A 124 13.51 -6.66 15.19
CA SER A 124 12.74 -5.48 14.84
C SER A 124 12.99 -5.12 13.37
N LEU A 125 11.92 -4.87 12.62
CA LEU A 125 11.94 -4.50 11.21
C LEU A 125 11.27 -3.12 11.04
N VAL A 126 11.81 -2.29 10.16
CA VAL A 126 11.46 -0.86 10.03
C VAL A 126 11.29 -0.45 8.56
N GLY A 127 10.40 0.50 8.31
CA GLY A 127 10.06 1.01 6.97
C GLY A 127 9.12 0.13 6.16
N GLU A 128 8.62 0.68 5.04
CA GLU A 128 7.79 -0.08 4.09
C GLU A 128 8.53 -1.32 3.57
N ASN A 129 9.85 -1.21 3.44
CA ASN A 129 10.70 -2.31 2.99
C ASN A 129 10.89 -3.40 4.04
N GLN A 130 10.56 -3.19 5.33
CA GLN A 130 10.82 -4.14 6.44
C GLN A 130 12.32 -4.40 6.72
N ASP A 131 13.18 -3.38 6.61
CA ASP A 131 14.62 -3.49 6.87
C ASP A 131 14.91 -3.80 8.36
N PRO A 132 15.93 -4.61 8.72
CA PRO A 132 16.31 -4.82 10.11
C PRO A 132 16.76 -3.53 10.79
N GLU A 133 16.31 -3.33 12.03
CA GLU A 133 16.54 -2.09 12.77
C GLU A 133 18.02 -1.89 13.16
N GLY A 134 18.71 -2.96 13.60
CA GLY A 134 20.09 -2.96 14.06
C GLY A 134 20.86 -4.24 13.68
N ILE A 135 22.16 -4.28 13.99
CA ILE A 135 23.06 -5.40 13.63
C ILE A 135 22.58 -6.73 14.21
N LEU A 136 22.07 -6.68 15.45
CA LEU A 136 21.51 -7.85 16.09
C LEU A 136 20.26 -8.34 15.34
N ASP A 137 19.43 -7.44 14.83
CA ASP A 137 18.24 -7.82 14.04
C ASP A 137 18.66 -8.40 12.69
N VAL A 138 19.70 -7.87 12.05
CA VAL A 138 20.30 -8.49 10.84
C VAL A 138 20.72 -9.94 11.13
N VAL A 139 21.40 -10.19 12.25
CA VAL A 139 21.84 -11.54 12.64
C VAL A 139 20.64 -12.44 12.93
N LEU A 140 19.64 -11.97 13.68
CA LEU A 140 18.46 -12.76 14.01
C LEU A 140 17.62 -13.08 12.77
N VAL A 141 17.40 -12.12 11.88
CA VAL A 141 16.64 -12.29 10.63
C VAL A 141 17.39 -13.22 9.67
N SER A 142 18.69 -13.00 9.46
CA SER A 142 19.51 -13.79 8.53
C SER A 142 19.62 -15.27 8.93
N VAL A 143 19.52 -15.55 10.24
CA VAL A 143 19.59 -16.92 10.78
C VAL A 143 18.19 -17.50 11.09
N GLY A 144 17.12 -16.72 10.87
CA GLY A 144 15.73 -17.16 11.07
C GLY A 144 15.34 -17.38 12.54
N ILE A 145 15.84 -16.53 13.44
CA ILE A 145 15.71 -16.70 14.88
C ILE A 145 14.63 -15.76 15.44
N PRO A 146 13.55 -16.29 16.03
CA PRO A 146 12.39 -15.49 16.42
C PRO A 146 12.62 -14.66 17.69
N GLU A 147 13.52 -15.09 18.57
CA GLU A 147 13.86 -14.38 19.79
C GLU A 147 15.26 -14.75 20.28
N ALA A 148 15.92 -13.81 20.94
CA ALA A 148 17.22 -13.99 21.57
C ALA A 148 17.24 -13.47 23.00
N GLU A 149 18.05 -14.08 23.86
CA GLU A 149 18.19 -13.71 25.26
C GLU A 149 19.43 -12.85 25.46
N MET A 150 19.26 -11.66 26.03
CA MET A 150 20.31 -10.65 26.12
C MET A 150 20.57 -10.20 27.57
N TRP A 151 21.85 -10.06 27.94
CA TRP A 151 22.30 -9.56 29.24
C TRP A 151 23.26 -8.38 29.10
N ASP A 152 23.00 -7.29 29.84
CA ASP A 152 23.87 -6.10 29.91
C ASP A 152 25.10 -6.39 30.78
N ARG A 153 26.30 -6.20 30.21
CA ARG A 153 27.61 -6.34 30.88
C ARG A 153 28.40 -5.03 30.91
N GLY A 154 27.72 -3.88 30.89
CA GLY A 154 28.30 -2.55 30.92
C GLY A 154 28.39 -1.95 29.51
N ASP A 155 29.59 -1.95 28.94
CA ASP A 155 29.85 -1.43 27.59
C ASP A 155 29.56 -2.47 26.49
N LEU A 156 29.30 -3.73 26.86
CA LEU A 156 28.99 -4.85 25.96
C LEU A 156 27.67 -5.53 26.38
N TYR A 157 26.95 -6.07 25.41
CA TYR A 157 25.89 -7.05 25.60
C TYR A 157 26.37 -8.45 25.24
N CYS A 158 25.86 -9.43 25.98
CA CYS A 158 25.98 -10.85 25.64
C CYS A 158 24.60 -11.37 25.23
N VAL A 159 24.47 -11.85 23.99
CA VAL A 159 23.23 -12.34 23.42
C VAL A 159 23.36 -13.83 23.12
N LEU A 160 22.58 -14.63 23.84
CA LEU A 160 22.47 -16.06 23.58
C LEU A 160 21.45 -16.29 22.46
N VAL A 161 21.94 -16.91 21.40
CA VAL A 161 21.19 -17.24 20.21
C VAL A 161 21.09 -18.76 20.14
N THR A 162 19.88 -19.31 20.09
CA THR A 162 19.66 -20.77 20.05
C THR A 162 18.51 -21.09 19.10
N ASN A 163 18.77 -21.87 18.04
CA ASN A 163 17.74 -22.21 17.04
C ASN A 163 17.95 -23.59 16.40
N TRP A 164 16.84 -24.21 15.99
CA TRP A 164 16.82 -25.33 15.05
C TRP A 164 16.52 -24.79 13.64
N ASP A 165 17.26 -25.21 12.62
CA ASP A 165 17.02 -24.74 11.24
C ASP A 165 15.62 -25.13 10.70
N ALA A 166 15.05 -26.24 11.17
CA ALA A 166 13.70 -26.71 10.83
C ALA A 166 13.06 -27.49 12.01
N GLU A 167 12.64 -28.75 11.81
CA GLU A 167 12.00 -29.55 12.86
C GLU A 167 12.99 -29.90 13.99
N PRO A 168 12.64 -29.63 15.27
CA PRO A 168 13.50 -29.94 16.40
C PRO A 168 13.93 -31.41 16.44
N ARG A 169 15.22 -31.65 16.67
CA ARG A 169 15.88 -32.97 16.68
C ARG A 169 16.01 -33.67 15.33
N GLU A 170 15.52 -33.08 14.25
CA GLU A 170 15.66 -33.61 12.89
C GLU A 170 16.55 -32.72 12.01
N SER A 171 16.66 -31.43 12.32
CA SER A 171 17.53 -30.47 11.62
C SER A 171 18.80 -30.13 12.40
N MET A 172 19.66 -29.26 11.84
CA MET A 172 20.80 -28.71 12.57
C MET A 172 20.34 -27.85 13.75
N LEU A 173 21.02 -27.97 14.90
CA LEU A 173 20.88 -27.11 16.08
C LEU A 173 22.11 -26.22 16.19
N ARG A 174 21.90 -24.93 16.43
CA ARG A 174 22.98 -23.97 16.68
C ARG A 174 22.70 -23.21 17.97
N GLN A 175 23.69 -23.17 18.86
CA GLN A 175 23.74 -22.27 19.99
C GLN A 175 25.05 -21.47 19.96
N ALA A 176 24.93 -20.17 19.82
CA ALA A 176 26.06 -19.25 19.81
C ALA A 176 25.83 -18.13 20.82
N MET A 177 26.92 -17.58 21.34
CA MET A 177 26.92 -16.32 22.05
C MET A 177 27.43 -15.24 21.10
N VAL A 178 26.64 -14.18 20.97
CA VAL A 178 27.01 -12.96 20.25
C VAL A 178 27.35 -11.91 21.29
N VAL A 179 28.60 -11.47 21.33
CA VAL A 179 29.04 -10.36 22.17
C VAL A 179 29.20 -9.14 21.30
N LEU A 180 28.57 -8.04 21.67
CA LEU A 180 28.60 -6.82 20.87
C LEU A 180 28.55 -5.57 21.75
N PRO A 181 29.09 -4.43 21.30
CA PRO A 181 28.96 -3.14 21.97
C PRO A 181 27.52 -2.80 22.33
N ARG A 182 27.36 -2.08 23.44
CA ARG A 182 26.05 -1.57 23.89
C ARG A 182 25.31 -0.83 22.77
N GLU A 183 26.07 -0.05 22.01
CA GLU A 183 25.62 0.75 20.88
C GLU A 183 25.15 -0.11 19.69
N TYR A 184 25.66 -1.33 19.53
CA TYR A 184 25.31 -2.22 18.42
C TYR A 184 24.10 -3.11 18.74
N ALA A 185 23.89 -3.41 20.02
CA ALA A 185 22.76 -4.22 20.47
C ALA A 185 21.47 -3.43 20.65
N VAL A 186 21.60 -2.13 20.92
CA VAL A 186 20.47 -1.24 21.24
C VAL A 186 20.37 -0.07 20.25
N GLY A 187 21.47 0.26 19.55
CA GLY A 187 21.47 1.25 18.50
C GLY A 187 21.19 0.64 17.12
N SER A 188 20.95 1.55 16.18
CA SER A 188 20.64 1.24 14.80
C SER A 188 21.86 0.84 13.97
N LEU A 189 21.62 0.27 12.79
CA LEU A 189 22.62 0.07 11.73
C LEU A 189 23.44 1.34 11.42
N SER A 190 22.91 2.53 11.70
CA SER A 190 23.60 3.81 11.50
C SER A 190 24.86 4.01 12.34
N ALA A 191 24.97 3.32 13.48
CA ALA A 191 26.16 3.40 14.34
C ALA A 191 27.43 2.83 13.67
N LEU A 192 27.25 2.04 12.61
CA LEU A 192 28.31 1.41 11.82
C LEU A 192 28.56 2.08 10.46
N LEU A 193 27.74 3.06 10.04
CA LEU A 193 27.91 3.66 8.73
C LEU A 193 29.33 4.25 8.61
N PRO A 194 30.13 3.80 7.62
CA PRO A 194 31.40 4.42 7.28
C PRO A 194 31.21 5.92 7.06
N GLU A 195 32.23 6.73 7.39
CA GLU A 195 32.18 8.18 7.12
C GLU A 195 31.88 8.48 5.64
N GLU A 196 32.34 7.63 4.71
CA GLU A 196 32.06 7.74 3.29
C GLU A 196 30.56 7.67 2.94
N ASP A 197 29.78 6.89 3.70
CA ASP A 197 28.33 6.75 3.48
C ASP A 197 27.56 7.98 3.97
N MET A 198 28.17 8.83 4.80
CA MET A 198 27.58 10.11 5.23
C MET A 198 27.69 11.19 4.15
N HIS A 199 28.55 10.99 3.13
CA HIS A 199 28.83 12.00 2.12
C HIS A 199 27.73 12.10 1.06
N ASN A 200 27.27 13.33 0.82
CA ASN A 200 26.26 13.66 -0.17
C ASN A 200 26.56 15.01 -0.83
N ASP A 201 27.60 15.06 -1.66
CA ASP A 201 28.11 16.30 -2.26
C ASP A 201 27.11 17.01 -3.18
N LEU A 202 26.14 16.26 -3.71
CA LEU A 202 25.08 16.78 -4.57
C LEU A 202 23.88 17.31 -3.77
N LEU A 203 23.89 17.23 -2.44
CA LEU A 203 22.86 17.77 -1.56
C LEU A 203 22.57 19.26 -1.84
N MET A 204 23.60 20.04 -2.15
CA MET A 204 23.49 21.47 -2.47
C MET A 204 23.46 21.77 -3.97
N ASN A 205 23.10 20.80 -4.83
CA ASN A 205 23.05 20.92 -6.29
C ASN A 205 24.38 21.41 -6.90
N GLY A 206 25.50 20.95 -6.34
CA GLY A 206 26.86 21.32 -6.77
C GLY A 206 27.23 22.78 -6.54
N GLU A 207 26.44 23.54 -5.76
CA GLU A 207 26.72 24.95 -5.47
C GLU A 207 27.99 25.11 -4.64
N HIS A 208 28.85 26.04 -5.06
CA HIS A 208 30.10 26.31 -4.38
C HIS A 208 29.83 26.88 -2.96
N PRO A 209 30.57 26.47 -1.89
CA PRO A 209 30.40 26.97 -0.52
C PRO A 209 30.35 28.51 -0.38
N LEU A 210 31.18 29.22 -1.17
CA LEU A 210 31.16 30.69 -1.21
C LEU A 210 29.87 31.27 -1.82
N GLU A 211 29.28 30.60 -2.81
CA GLU A 211 27.99 31.01 -3.38
C GLU A 211 26.86 30.77 -2.39
N LEU A 212 26.87 29.64 -1.67
CA LEU A 212 25.92 29.40 -0.57
C LEU A 212 26.01 30.49 0.51
N ARG A 213 27.23 30.90 0.90
CA ARG A 213 27.45 32.01 1.84
C ARG A 213 26.93 33.33 1.29
N ARG A 214 27.15 33.61 0.00
CA ARG A 214 26.62 34.79 -0.68
C ARG A 214 25.08 34.82 -0.62
N ARG A 215 24.43 33.71 -0.97
CA ARG A 215 22.96 33.59 -0.99
C ARG A 215 22.37 33.73 0.42
N ALA A 216 22.99 33.10 1.42
CA ALA A 216 22.58 33.23 2.81
C ALA A 216 22.72 34.66 3.34
N TRP A 217 23.82 35.34 3.02
CA TRP A 217 23.99 36.75 3.36
C TRP A 217 22.93 37.63 2.70
N LEU A 218 22.66 37.45 1.40
CA LEU A 218 21.68 38.23 0.65
C LEU A 218 20.28 38.06 1.23
N LEU A 219 19.82 36.82 1.41
CA LEU A 219 18.46 36.53 1.86
C LEU A 219 18.25 36.93 3.32
N SER A 220 19.22 36.66 4.20
CA SER A 220 19.17 37.12 5.59
C SER A 220 19.17 38.64 5.68
N THR A 221 19.94 39.35 4.84
CA THR A 221 19.97 40.82 4.86
C THR A 221 18.69 41.45 4.31
N LEU A 222 18.05 40.79 3.33
CA LEU A 222 16.81 41.29 2.72
C LEU A 222 15.57 41.01 3.58
N PHE A 223 15.53 39.86 4.26
CA PHE A 223 14.31 39.35 4.89
C PHE A 223 14.45 38.96 6.36
N GLY A 224 15.67 38.94 6.91
CA GLY A 224 15.97 38.56 8.29
C GLY A 224 16.83 39.58 9.03
N ALA A 225 17.68 39.09 9.93
CA ALA A 225 18.55 39.91 10.78
C ALA A 225 19.88 40.33 10.11
N GLY A 226 20.18 39.80 8.92
CA GLY A 226 21.47 39.97 8.26
C GLY A 226 22.55 39.05 8.83
N GLU A 227 23.81 39.48 8.74
CA GLU A 227 24.94 38.74 9.31
C GLU A 227 25.01 38.90 10.83
N VAL A 228 25.00 37.77 11.55
CA VAL A 228 25.24 37.72 12.99
C VAL A 228 26.59 37.06 13.24
N ARG A 229 27.49 37.72 13.97
CA ARG A 229 28.80 37.16 14.33
C ARG A 229 28.73 36.39 15.64
N LEU A 230 29.17 35.14 15.61
CA LEU A 230 29.20 34.28 16.80
C LEU A 230 30.44 34.60 17.64
N ARG A 231 30.24 34.70 18.95
CA ARG A 231 31.26 35.02 19.96
C ARG A 231 31.39 33.88 20.96
N ASP A 232 32.46 33.92 21.74
CA ASP A 232 32.74 32.95 22.80
C ASP A 232 32.85 31.50 22.29
N VAL A 233 33.40 31.34 21.08
CA VAL A 233 33.59 30.08 20.37
C VAL A 233 35.04 29.94 19.91
N ASP A 234 35.52 28.69 19.77
CA ASP A 234 36.89 28.40 19.36
C ASP A 234 37.15 28.77 17.89
N THR A 235 36.15 28.56 17.04
CA THR A 235 36.21 28.88 15.61
C THR A 235 35.26 30.05 15.32
N PRO A 236 35.77 31.24 14.93
CA PRO A 236 34.93 32.36 14.55
C PRO A 236 33.99 31.98 13.40
N ALA A 237 32.72 32.40 13.51
CA ALA A 237 31.70 32.05 12.55
C ALA A 237 30.67 33.17 12.35
N SER A 238 29.96 33.10 11.22
CA SER A 238 28.80 33.94 10.89
C SER A 238 27.54 33.08 10.82
N ARG A 239 26.48 33.50 11.49
CA ARG A 239 25.14 32.93 11.39
C ARG A 239 24.26 33.79 10.48
N PHE A 240 23.50 33.14 9.61
CA PHE A 240 22.49 33.73 8.74
C PHE A 240 21.20 32.95 8.89
N SER A 241 20.11 33.64 9.21
CA SER A 241 18.82 33.00 9.40
C SER A 241 17.81 33.54 8.39
N LEU A 242 16.93 32.67 7.92
CA LEU A 242 15.79 33.03 7.11
C LEU A 242 14.55 32.34 7.67
N GLN A 243 13.53 33.11 7.97
CA GLN A 243 12.21 32.60 8.34
C GLN A 243 11.21 32.94 7.24
N SER A 244 10.57 31.91 6.70
CA SER A 244 9.54 32.05 5.68
C SER A 244 8.21 32.47 6.32
N ARG A 245 7.23 32.85 5.49
CA ARG A 245 5.87 33.14 5.97
C ARG A 245 5.08 31.92 6.42
N SER A 246 5.46 30.72 5.94
CA SER A 246 4.84 29.46 6.36
C SER A 246 5.37 28.99 7.72
N GLY A 247 6.35 29.68 8.30
CA GLY A 247 6.97 29.31 9.57
C GLY A 247 8.23 28.46 9.44
N VAL A 248 8.62 28.11 8.20
CA VAL A 248 9.87 27.39 7.92
C VAL A 248 11.07 28.27 8.25
N THR A 249 12.00 27.72 9.02
CA THR A 249 13.21 28.44 9.46
C THR A 249 14.46 27.69 9.00
N THR A 250 15.38 28.43 8.37
CA THR A 250 16.68 27.92 7.93
C THR A 250 17.78 28.73 8.58
N VAL A 251 18.70 28.07 9.27
CA VAL A 251 19.84 28.70 9.92
C VAL A 251 21.13 28.14 9.34
N TRP A 252 21.89 29.02 8.69
CA TRP A 252 23.21 28.71 8.18
C TRP A 252 24.28 29.27 9.10
N THR A 253 25.26 28.45 9.44
CA THR A 253 26.45 28.87 10.17
C THR A 253 27.68 28.58 9.33
N PHE A 254 28.41 29.63 8.96
CA PHE A 254 29.66 29.52 8.19
C PHE A 254 30.83 29.84 9.11
N THR A 255 31.74 28.89 9.30
CA THR A 255 32.99 29.14 10.01
C THR A 255 33.99 29.86 9.11
N ASP A 256 34.93 30.57 9.72
CA ASP A 256 36.00 31.25 8.98
C ASP A 256 37.04 30.27 8.42
N ASP A 257 37.05 29.00 8.84
CA ASP A 257 37.90 27.92 8.28
C ASP A 257 37.28 27.18 7.08
N GLY A 258 36.03 27.50 6.71
CA GLY A 258 35.37 27.00 5.49
C GLY A 258 34.29 25.94 5.70
N ARG A 259 34.09 25.47 6.94
CA ARG A 259 33.02 24.54 7.31
C ARG A 259 31.66 25.24 7.41
N ILE A 260 30.59 24.46 7.24
CA ILE A 260 29.21 24.97 7.22
C ILE A 260 28.34 24.05 8.06
N LEU A 261 27.42 24.62 8.83
CA LEU A 261 26.32 23.89 9.47
C LEU A 261 25.00 24.50 9.04
N VAL A 262 24.05 23.67 8.64
CA VAL A 262 22.69 24.07 8.25
C VAL A 262 21.69 23.37 9.14
N LEU A 263 20.86 24.15 9.81
CA LEU A 263 19.74 23.67 10.61
C LEU A 263 18.42 24.10 9.97
N ILE A 264 17.48 23.17 9.90
CA ILE A 264 16.19 23.35 9.26
C ILE A 264 15.09 23.08 10.29
N GLN A 265 14.07 23.91 10.29
CA GLN A 265 12.83 23.66 11.02
C GLN A 265 11.66 23.96 10.11
N ASP A 266 11.02 22.90 9.60
CA ASP A 266 9.79 22.97 8.84
C ASP A 266 8.62 22.42 9.67
N PRO A 267 7.72 23.27 10.21
CA PRO A 267 6.60 22.78 11.01
C PRO A 267 5.54 22.03 10.19
N THR A 268 5.66 21.99 8.85
CA THR A 268 4.75 21.29 7.93
C THR A 268 5.37 20.05 7.30
N SER A 269 6.59 19.70 7.71
CA SER A 269 7.28 18.49 7.28
C SER A 269 6.54 17.24 7.74
N THR A 270 6.42 16.25 6.85
CA THR A 270 5.81 14.94 7.16
C THR A 270 6.50 14.27 8.36
N PHE A 271 7.82 14.44 8.46
CA PHE A 271 8.61 13.97 9.60
C PHE A 271 8.16 14.60 10.93
N ALA A 272 7.72 15.87 10.93
CA ALA A 272 7.21 16.55 12.11
C ALA A 272 5.94 15.93 12.70
N ASP A 273 5.11 15.36 11.82
CA ASP A 273 3.82 14.79 12.20
C ASP A 273 3.91 13.30 12.54
N GLU A 274 4.67 12.52 11.76
CA GLU A 274 4.61 11.05 11.80
C GLU A 274 5.67 10.40 12.70
N ALA A 275 6.91 10.88 12.67
CA ALA A 275 8.04 10.19 13.29
C ALA A 275 7.99 10.08 14.83
N PRO A 276 7.53 11.11 15.59
CA PRO A 276 7.42 10.99 17.05
C PRO A 276 6.39 9.94 17.50
N ALA A 277 5.28 9.86 16.77
CA ALA A 277 4.21 8.92 17.10
C ALA A 277 4.68 7.46 16.92
N GLN A 278 5.42 7.22 15.85
CA GLN A 278 6.04 5.94 15.56
C GLN A 278 7.13 5.57 16.57
N PHE A 279 8.04 6.50 16.88
CA PHE A 279 9.07 6.29 17.91
C PHE A 279 8.46 5.84 19.25
N LEU A 280 7.36 6.48 19.67
CA LEU A 280 6.68 6.08 20.91
C LEU A 280 6.01 4.69 20.82
N ALA A 281 5.46 4.33 19.66
CA ALA A 281 4.88 3.01 19.45
C ALA A 281 5.94 1.90 19.53
N GLU A 282 7.14 2.16 18.99
CA GLU A 282 8.29 1.25 19.06
C GLU A 282 8.80 1.09 20.50
N VAL A 283 8.98 2.20 21.22
CA VAL A 283 9.38 2.16 22.64
C VAL A 283 8.39 1.33 23.47
N ALA A 284 7.09 1.44 23.19
CA ALA A 284 6.06 0.64 23.86
C ALA A 284 6.19 -0.86 23.52
N GLN A 285 6.41 -1.21 22.24
CA GLN A 285 6.63 -2.60 21.81
C GLN A 285 7.88 -3.22 22.46
N GLN A 286 8.99 -2.48 22.52
CA GLN A 286 10.25 -2.93 23.11
C GLN A 286 10.13 -3.22 24.62
N HIS A 287 9.26 -2.50 25.32
CA HIS A 287 9.02 -2.69 26.76
C HIS A 287 7.87 -3.66 27.07
N GLY A 288 7.30 -4.31 26.04
CA GLY A 288 6.19 -5.26 26.20
C GLY A 288 4.88 -4.63 26.66
N GLY A 289 4.67 -3.34 26.40
CA GLY A 289 3.44 -2.61 26.71
C GLY A 289 2.51 -2.55 25.50
N ASP A 290 1.21 -2.77 25.71
CA ASP A 290 0.20 -2.46 24.69
C ASP A 290 0.12 -0.94 24.52
N ALA A 291 0.44 -0.45 23.32
CA ALA A 291 0.35 0.97 22.94
C ALA A 291 -1.09 1.55 23.04
N ALA A 292 -2.08 0.72 23.36
CA ALA A 292 -3.51 1.01 23.34
C ALA A 292 -4.11 1.36 24.71
N ASP A 293 -3.33 1.36 25.80
CA ASP A 293 -3.82 1.91 27.07
C ASP A 293 -3.95 3.43 26.92
N ALA A 294 -5.20 3.92 27.00
CA ALA A 294 -5.57 5.31 26.75
C ALA A 294 -4.89 6.27 27.74
N ALA A 295 -3.67 6.71 27.39
CA ALA A 295 -3.00 7.83 28.01
C ALA A 295 -3.91 9.08 27.91
N ASP A 296 -3.91 9.90 28.95
CA ASP A 296 -4.57 11.21 28.89
C ASP A 296 -4.04 11.98 27.66
N PRO A 297 -4.90 12.63 26.85
CA PRO A 297 -4.45 13.43 25.72
C PRO A 297 -3.31 14.41 26.03
N SER A 298 -3.25 14.93 27.27
CA SER A 298 -2.17 15.81 27.71
C SER A 298 -0.84 15.09 28.01
N GLU A 299 -0.89 13.84 28.47
CA GLU A 299 0.30 12.99 28.64
C GLU A 299 0.85 12.58 27.28
N ARG A 300 -0.03 12.19 26.35
CA ARG A 300 0.34 11.87 24.97
C ARG A 300 1.03 13.04 24.25
N GLU A 301 0.55 14.26 24.44
CA GLU A 301 1.15 15.47 23.86
C GLU A 301 2.55 15.75 24.46
N ALA A 302 2.73 15.53 25.76
CA ALA A 302 4.03 15.67 26.41
C ALA A 302 5.04 14.61 25.93
N ASP A 303 4.60 13.35 25.81
CA ASP A 303 5.43 12.25 25.31
C ASP A 303 5.86 12.50 23.86
N LEU A 304 4.94 12.97 23.00
CA LEU A 304 5.26 13.34 21.62
C LEU A 304 6.28 14.48 21.55
N ALA A 305 6.15 15.47 22.43
CA ALA A 305 7.10 16.58 22.49
C ALA A 305 8.49 16.14 22.98
N GLU A 306 8.57 15.21 23.93
CA GLU A 306 9.85 14.63 24.39
C GLU A 306 10.47 13.74 23.30
N ALA A 307 9.68 12.87 22.66
CA ALA A 307 10.10 12.05 21.52
C ALA A 307 10.67 12.89 20.39
N TRP A 308 10.01 14.01 20.05
CA TRP A 308 10.52 14.97 19.08
C TRP A 308 11.91 15.50 19.45
N LEU A 309 12.14 15.86 20.71
CA LEU A 309 13.43 16.38 21.15
C LEU A 309 14.54 15.33 21.13
N ILE A 310 14.20 14.07 21.42
CA ILE A 310 15.13 12.94 21.25
C ILE A 310 15.52 12.80 19.79
N LEU A 311 14.54 12.84 18.85
CA LEU A 311 14.83 12.77 17.42
C LEU A 311 15.66 13.97 16.93
N ALA A 312 15.34 15.19 17.37
CA ALA A 312 16.11 16.39 17.05
C ALA A 312 17.55 16.32 17.56
N ALA A 313 17.78 15.75 18.76
CA ALA A 313 19.12 15.52 19.27
C ALA A 313 19.89 14.50 18.42
N ARG A 314 19.23 13.39 18.02
CA ARG A 314 19.81 12.38 17.13
C ARG A 314 20.20 12.95 15.76
N MET A 315 19.45 13.91 15.22
CA MET A 315 19.82 14.57 13.97
C MET A 315 21.17 15.29 14.02
N LEU A 316 21.63 15.68 15.23
CA LEU A 316 22.92 16.33 15.45
C LEU A 316 24.04 15.34 15.79
N ASP A 317 23.78 14.03 15.75
CA ASP A 317 24.81 13.02 15.97
C ASP A 317 25.88 13.11 14.88
N ARG A 318 27.14 12.91 15.30
CA ARG A 318 28.36 13.02 14.48
C ARG A 318 28.66 14.40 13.89
N VAL A 319 27.84 15.42 14.13
CA VAL A 319 28.23 16.82 13.87
C VAL A 319 29.45 17.12 14.76
N PRO A 320 30.56 17.65 14.22
CA PRO A 320 31.74 17.98 15.00
C PRO A 320 31.40 18.84 16.23
N ASP A 321 31.93 18.48 17.40
CA ASP A 321 31.60 19.13 18.69
C ASP A 321 31.79 20.65 18.64
N ASP A 322 32.82 21.11 17.91
CA ASP A 322 33.10 22.52 17.75
C ASP A 322 32.09 23.25 16.84
N LEU A 323 31.52 22.57 15.83
CA LEU A 323 30.37 23.08 15.05
C LEU A 323 29.08 23.03 15.86
N ARG A 324 28.83 21.96 16.63
CA ARG A 324 27.65 21.82 17.50
C ARG A 324 27.63 22.90 18.57
N ALA A 325 28.79 23.28 19.11
CA ALA A 325 28.92 24.39 20.08
C ALA A 325 28.47 25.75 19.50
N LEU A 326 28.54 25.95 18.18
CA LEU A 326 28.10 27.19 17.52
C LEU A 326 26.58 27.41 17.60
N ILE A 327 25.79 26.35 17.76
CA ILE A 327 24.33 26.41 17.80
C ILE A 327 23.85 27.26 18.98
N ALA A 328 24.43 27.04 20.17
CA ALA A 328 24.09 27.78 21.39
C ALA A 328 24.96 29.04 21.61
N ALA A 329 25.87 29.35 20.67
CA ALA A 329 26.80 30.45 20.81
C ALA A 329 26.11 31.82 20.78
N ARG A 330 26.67 32.78 21.52
CA ARG A 330 26.15 34.14 21.57
C ARG A 330 26.38 34.86 20.23
N GLY A 331 25.31 35.37 19.63
CA GLY A 331 25.35 36.18 18.42
C GLY A 331 25.40 37.68 18.69
N GLU A 332 26.17 38.41 17.90
CA GLU A 332 26.18 39.87 17.82
C GLU A 332 25.82 40.34 16.40
N ASP A 333 24.87 41.28 16.28
CA ASP A 333 24.50 41.86 14.99
C ASP A 333 25.57 42.87 14.47
N ALA A 334 25.34 43.43 13.27
CA ALA A 334 26.26 44.42 12.69
C ALA A 334 26.42 45.72 13.52
N ARG A 335 25.56 45.96 14.52
CA ARG A 335 25.63 47.10 15.45
C ARG A 335 26.33 46.72 16.76
N GLY A 336 26.63 45.44 16.98
CA GLY A 336 27.21 44.90 18.20
C GLY A 336 26.19 44.60 19.30
N GLU A 337 24.89 44.59 18.97
CA GLU A 337 23.82 44.24 19.89
C GLU A 337 23.64 42.72 19.93
N VAL A 338 23.13 42.18 21.04
CA VAL A 338 22.86 40.74 21.18
C VAL A 338 21.74 40.34 20.22
N ALA A 339 22.03 39.38 19.35
CA ALA A 339 21.07 38.81 18.41
C ALA A 339 20.52 37.49 18.96
N GLU A 340 19.20 37.42 19.15
CA GLU A 340 18.51 36.19 19.55
C GLU A 340 18.64 35.12 18.45
N HIS A 341 18.51 33.84 18.83
CA HIS A 341 18.50 32.74 17.87
C HIS A 341 17.10 32.60 17.28
N ASP A 342 17.00 32.40 15.96
CA ASP A 342 15.71 32.28 15.26
C ASP A 342 15.05 30.90 15.40
N LEU A 343 15.70 29.96 16.10
CA LEU A 343 15.16 28.63 16.39
C LEU A 343 14.72 28.61 17.86
N GLU A 344 13.64 27.88 18.12
CA GLU A 344 13.24 27.57 19.49
C GLU A 344 14.20 26.54 20.10
N PHE A 345 14.53 26.71 21.38
CA PHE A 345 15.28 25.72 22.15
C PHE A 345 14.39 25.16 23.25
N ARG A 346 14.43 23.84 23.42
CA ARG A 346 13.78 23.15 24.54
C ARG A 346 14.80 22.30 25.28
N MET A 347 14.48 21.95 26.52
CA MET A 347 15.37 21.17 27.37
C MET A 347 15.08 19.68 27.20
N LEU A 348 16.10 18.90 26.84
CA LEU A 348 16.09 17.44 26.96
C LEU A 348 17.00 17.09 28.14
N GLY A 349 16.40 16.78 29.29
CA GLY A 349 17.13 16.73 30.56
C GLY A 349 17.72 18.12 30.91
N ASP A 350 19.05 18.20 31.03
CA ASP A 350 19.78 19.45 31.32
C ASP A 350 20.42 20.07 30.06
N GLU A 351 20.21 19.51 28.87
CA GLU A 351 20.79 19.97 27.61
C GLU A 351 19.77 20.79 26.78
N PRO A 352 20.12 22.02 26.33
CA PRO A 352 19.28 22.77 25.40
C PRO A 352 19.43 22.23 23.97
N VAL A 353 18.33 21.71 23.42
CA VAL A 353 18.26 21.15 22.06
C VAL A 353 17.43 22.09 21.18
N PRO A 354 17.92 22.46 19.97
CA PRO A 354 17.13 23.25 19.04
C PRO A 354 15.98 22.41 18.47
N VAL A 355 14.80 23.01 18.32
CA VAL A 355 13.67 22.39 17.63
C VAL A 355 13.95 22.44 16.13
N ILE A 356 14.27 21.29 15.54
CA ILE A 356 14.66 21.15 14.12
C ILE A 356 13.98 19.94 13.48
N THR A 357 13.80 20.00 12.16
CA THR A 357 13.36 18.89 11.31
C THR A 357 14.50 18.30 10.48
N GLY A 358 15.66 18.97 10.41
CA GLY A 358 16.82 18.46 9.70
C GLY A 358 18.12 19.20 10.04
N ALA A 359 19.24 18.49 9.92
CA ALA A 359 20.58 19.05 10.09
C ALA A 359 21.57 18.42 9.10
N VAL A 360 22.38 19.25 8.45
CA VAL A 360 23.45 18.84 7.53
C VAL A 360 24.65 19.76 7.68
N TRP A 361 25.86 19.27 7.40
CA TRP A 361 27.07 20.09 7.51
C TRP A 361 28.03 19.84 6.35
N PHE A 362 28.91 20.81 6.11
CA PHE A 362 30.04 20.68 5.21
C PHE A 362 31.31 20.63 6.06
N ASP A 363 32.06 19.54 5.99
CA ASP A 363 33.24 19.31 6.82
C ASP A 363 34.51 20.02 6.33
N GLY A 364 34.43 20.63 5.14
CA GLY A 364 35.54 21.31 4.45
C GLY A 364 35.84 20.70 3.08
N GLU A 365 35.44 19.45 2.87
CA GLU A 365 35.61 18.71 1.61
C GLU A 365 34.28 18.15 1.10
N HIS A 366 33.47 17.57 1.98
CA HIS A 366 32.22 16.90 1.65
C HIS A 366 31.02 17.48 2.39
N TRP A 367 29.85 17.36 1.76
CA TRP A 367 28.57 17.54 2.46
C TRP A 367 28.22 16.26 3.20
N CYS A 368 27.92 16.38 4.49
CA CYS A 368 27.62 15.27 5.38
C CYS A 368 26.16 15.33 5.85
N VAL A 369 25.52 14.16 5.87
CA VAL A 369 24.22 13.93 6.50
C VAL A 369 24.44 13.04 7.73
N SER A 370 23.79 13.35 8.86
CA SER A 370 23.98 12.53 10.06
C SER A 370 23.47 11.11 9.85
N PRO A 371 24.18 10.08 10.37
CA PRO A 371 23.75 8.69 10.23
C PRO A 371 22.32 8.47 10.73
N SER A 372 21.95 9.13 11.82
CA SER A 372 20.61 9.05 12.39
C SER A 372 19.55 9.69 11.49
N LEU A 373 19.86 10.77 10.77
CA LEU A 373 18.92 11.35 9.80
C LEU A 373 18.73 10.41 8.60
N MET A 374 19.82 9.82 8.08
CA MET A 374 19.75 8.85 6.99
C MET A 374 18.97 7.59 7.38
N GLU A 375 19.16 7.14 8.62
CA GLU A 375 18.44 6.03 9.22
C GLU A 375 16.95 6.35 9.36
N ILE A 376 16.61 7.47 10.01
CA ILE A 376 15.21 7.92 10.12
C ILE A 376 14.60 8.04 8.72
N GLY A 377 15.38 8.53 7.75
CA GLY A 377 15.02 8.58 6.33
C GLY A 377 14.59 7.21 5.81
N ARG A 378 15.54 6.27 5.82
CA ARG A 378 15.33 4.89 5.35
C ARG A 378 14.18 4.18 6.07
N ARG A 379 14.11 4.33 7.39
CA ARG A 379 13.10 3.71 8.26
C ARG A 379 11.67 4.17 7.98
N ASN A 380 11.49 5.33 7.37
CA ASN A 380 10.17 5.92 7.17
C ASN A 380 9.89 6.22 5.69
N ASP A 381 10.73 5.71 4.77
CA ASP A 381 10.71 6.08 3.34
C ASP A 381 10.75 7.62 3.12
N PHE A 382 11.44 8.33 4.01
CA PHE A 382 11.62 9.78 3.94
C PHE A 382 12.89 10.14 3.17
N GLY A 383 12.74 11.01 2.17
CA GLY A 383 13.84 11.71 1.53
C GLY A 383 14.22 13.00 2.26
N MET A 384 15.29 13.66 1.80
CA MET A 384 15.70 14.96 2.37
C MET A 384 14.61 16.03 2.28
N ASP A 385 13.73 15.95 1.28
CA ASP A 385 12.62 16.88 1.13
C ASP A 385 11.54 16.67 2.20
N ASP A 386 11.32 15.44 2.67
CA ASP A 386 10.42 15.13 3.78
C ASP A 386 10.89 15.72 5.11
N PHE A 387 12.21 15.93 5.28
CA PHE A 387 12.81 16.65 6.41
C PHE A 387 12.76 18.19 6.26
N GLY A 388 12.13 18.69 5.18
CA GLY A 388 11.95 20.10 4.87
C GLY A 388 13.06 20.73 4.04
N PHE A 389 14.01 19.94 3.48
CA PHE A 389 15.14 20.50 2.72
C PHE A 389 14.69 21.29 1.49
N GLY A 390 13.73 20.77 0.71
CA GLY A 390 13.18 21.45 -0.45
C GLY A 390 12.65 22.85 -0.11
N ALA A 391 11.72 22.93 0.84
CA ALA A 391 11.07 24.17 1.26
C ALA A 391 11.98 25.13 2.03
N ALA A 392 12.96 24.62 2.79
CA ALA A 392 13.82 25.43 3.65
C ALA A 392 15.12 25.88 2.96
N VAL A 393 15.68 25.06 2.07
CA VAL A 393 17.02 25.25 1.52
C VAL A 393 16.94 25.40 0.00
N ARG A 394 16.46 24.38 -0.72
CA ARG A 394 16.52 24.34 -2.19
C ARG A 394 15.74 25.51 -2.80
N GLN A 395 14.50 25.72 -2.37
CA GLN A 395 13.60 26.72 -2.94
C GLN A 395 13.96 28.16 -2.55
N PRO A 396 14.15 28.52 -1.25
CA PRO A 396 14.38 29.91 -0.87
C PRO A 396 15.71 30.44 -1.38
N TYR A 397 16.72 29.57 -1.44
CA TYR A 397 18.08 29.89 -1.87
C TYR A 397 18.29 29.64 -3.36
N ARG A 398 17.26 29.13 -4.07
CA ARG A 398 17.24 28.85 -5.50
C ARG A 398 18.42 28.03 -5.98
N LEU A 399 18.74 26.95 -5.27
CA LEU A 399 19.90 26.10 -5.61
C LEU A 399 19.78 25.58 -7.05
N GLY A 400 20.90 25.56 -7.79
CA GLY A 400 20.94 25.26 -9.23
C GLY A 400 20.40 26.38 -10.14
N GLY A 401 19.82 27.45 -9.58
CA GLY A 401 19.29 28.61 -10.29
C GLY A 401 20.18 29.85 -10.23
N ALA A 402 19.69 30.98 -10.75
CA ALA A 402 20.34 32.28 -10.54
C ALA A 402 19.68 32.98 -9.35
N LEU A 403 20.51 33.58 -8.50
CA LEU A 403 20.06 34.56 -7.54
C LEU A 403 20.49 35.95 -8.01
N THR A 404 19.58 36.64 -8.73
CA THR A 404 19.79 38.00 -9.24
C THR A 404 18.64 38.90 -8.83
N VAL A 405 18.85 40.23 -8.93
CA VAL A 405 17.80 41.22 -8.65
C VAL A 405 16.60 41.06 -9.61
N ASP A 406 16.86 40.76 -10.89
CA ASP A 406 15.81 40.61 -11.90
C ASP A 406 14.86 39.46 -11.58
N GLU A 407 15.41 38.38 -11.06
CA GLU A 407 14.65 37.21 -10.64
C GLU A 407 13.86 37.46 -9.35
N MET A 408 14.45 38.18 -8.39
CA MET A 408 13.82 38.46 -7.10
C MET A 408 12.78 39.60 -7.14
N SER A 409 12.87 40.49 -8.14
CA SER A 409 12.09 41.72 -8.19
C SER A 409 11.77 42.13 -9.64
N ARG A 410 10.48 42.25 -9.95
CA ARG A 410 10.00 42.73 -11.26
C ARG A 410 10.32 44.21 -11.49
N GLU A 411 10.38 44.60 -12.77
CA GLU A 411 10.55 46.00 -13.16
C GLU A 411 9.36 46.85 -12.67
N GLY A 412 9.66 47.93 -11.93
CA GLY A 412 8.64 48.78 -11.29
C GLY A 412 8.27 48.41 -9.85
N ASP A 413 8.86 47.35 -9.26
CA ASP A 413 8.74 47.10 -7.82
C ASP A 413 9.49 48.21 -7.04
N GLU A 414 8.80 48.85 -6.10
CA GLU A 414 9.36 49.89 -5.24
C GLU A 414 10.57 49.39 -4.41
N ARG A 415 10.65 48.09 -4.16
CA ARG A 415 11.76 47.44 -3.43
C ARG A 415 12.98 47.18 -4.29
N ARG A 416 12.88 47.28 -5.62
CA ARG A 416 13.98 46.93 -6.53
C ARG A 416 15.26 47.71 -6.24
N THR A 417 15.17 49.02 -6.03
CA THR A 417 16.34 49.87 -5.69
C THR A 417 16.98 49.46 -4.36
N TRP A 418 16.19 48.94 -3.42
CA TRP A 418 16.73 48.38 -2.18
C TRP A 418 17.49 47.08 -2.47
N PHE A 419 16.93 46.19 -3.29
CA PHE A 419 17.58 44.93 -3.67
C PHE A 419 18.90 45.20 -4.40
N GLU A 420 18.90 46.11 -5.38
CA GLU A 420 20.12 46.53 -6.10
C GLU A 420 21.23 47.02 -5.16
N ARG A 421 20.86 47.77 -4.10
CA ARG A 421 21.82 48.24 -3.09
C ARG A 421 22.38 47.10 -2.25
N VAL A 422 21.55 46.16 -1.81
CA VAL A 422 21.98 45.01 -1.00
C VAL A 422 22.87 44.10 -1.83
N PHE A 423 22.48 43.78 -3.07
CA PHE A 423 23.30 42.99 -3.99
C PHE A 423 24.66 43.66 -4.25
N ALA A 424 24.69 44.98 -4.47
CA ALA A 424 25.94 45.72 -4.65
C ALA A 424 26.80 45.82 -3.38
N ALA A 425 26.20 45.69 -2.20
CA ALA A 425 26.89 45.75 -0.90
C ALA A 425 27.36 44.37 -0.41
N CYS A 426 26.97 43.28 -1.07
CA CYS A 426 27.33 41.92 -0.67
C CYS A 426 28.86 41.75 -0.71
N PRO A 427 29.50 41.34 0.41
CA PRO A 427 30.95 41.16 0.47
C PRO A 427 31.42 39.89 -0.23
N TYR A 428 30.51 38.95 -0.52
CA TYR A 428 30.82 37.68 -1.15
C TYR A 428 30.56 37.75 -2.66
N PRO A 429 31.57 37.50 -3.51
CA PRO A 429 31.42 37.55 -4.97
C PRO A 429 30.60 36.36 -5.49
N GLU A 430 29.84 36.60 -6.55
CA GLU A 430 29.12 35.57 -7.28
C GLU A 430 30.09 34.54 -7.86
N GLN A 431 29.75 33.26 -7.71
CA GLN A 431 30.51 32.16 -8.31
C GLN A 431 29.87 31.68 -9.61
N ASP A 432 30.64 30.91 -10.40
CA ASP A 432 30.10 30.24 -11.57
C ASP A 432 29.02 29.24 -11.17
N ARG A 433 28.03 29.08 -12.06
CA ARG A 433 26.94 28.12 -11.84
C ARG A 433 27.46 26.67 -11.90
N PRO A 434 26.82 25.75 -11.16
CA PRO A 434 27.06 24.31 -11.31
C PRO A 434 26.80 23.83 -12.74
N SER A 435 27.36 22.68 -13.11
CA SER A 435 27.10 22.04 -14.40
C SER A 435 25.61 21.65 -14.52
N ASP A 436 25.07 21.50 -15.73
CA ASP A 436 23.65 21.12 -15.89
C ASP A 436 23.32 19.77 -15.24
N THR A 437 24.28 18.84 -15.20
CA THR A 437 24.15 17.56 -14.50
C THR A 437 24.07 17.75 -12.98
N ASP A 438 24.89 18.65 -12.42
CA ASP A 438 24.95 18.88 -10.97
C ASP A 438 23.81 19.79 -10.48
N ARG A 439 23.24 20.63 -11.34
CA ARG A 439 22.15 21.57 -11.03
C ARG A 439 20.89 20.88 -10.49
N LEU A 440 20.71 19.59 -10.81
CA LEU A 440 19.62 18.75 -10.25
C LEU A 440 20.00 18.15 -8.89
N GLY A 441 21.29 18.02 -8.59
CA GLY A 441 21.78 17.61 -7.29
C GLY A 441 21.27 16.24 -6.85
N TYR A 442 20.89 16.12 -5.58
CA TYR A 442 20.33 14.90 -4.97
C TYR A 442 18.92 14.56 -5.47
N ALA A 443 18.30 15.41 -6.30
CA ALA A 443 16.96 15.17 -6.82
C ALA A 443 16.93 14.08 -7.91
N VAL A 444 18.07 13.78 -8.54
CA VAL A 444 18.27 12.64 -9.47
C VAL A 444 18.86 11.42 -8.74
N PRO A 445 18.70 10.19 -9.27
CA PRO A 445 19.30 9.01 -8.69
C PRO A 445 20.83 9.09 -8.72
N THR A 446 21.48 8.75 -7.62
CA THR A 446 22.96 8.72 -7.51
C THR A 446 23.54 7.35 -7.89
N SER A 447 22.73 6.30 -7.93
CA SER A 447 23.16 4.95 -8.27
C SER A 447 23.11 4.73 -9.79
N GLY A 448 24.29 4.67 -10.40
CA GLY A 448 24.46 4.19 -11.78
C GLY A 448 24.26 5.25 -12.86
N ASP A 449 24.78 4.95 -14.05
CA ASP A 449 24.57 5.79 -15.23
C ASP A 449 23.20 5.49 -15.88
N TYR A 450 22.87 6.18 -16.98
CA TYR A 450 21.62 5.94 -17.69
C TYR A 450 21.46 4.49 -18.19
N HIS A 451 22.54 3.76 -18.45
CA HIS A 451 22.48 2.35 -18.85
C HIS A 451 22.16 1.44 -17.67
N ASP A 452 22.64 1.76 -16.47
CA ASP A 452 22.28 1.05 -15.25
C ASP A 452 20.79 1.19 -14.95
N LEU A 453 20.22 2.39 -15.12
CA LEU A 453 18.77 2.63 -14.99
C LEU A 453 17.94 1.80 -15.99
N VAL A 454 18.44 1.66 -17.23
CA VAL A 454 17.81 0.80 -18.26
C VAL A 454 17.91 -0.68 -17.87
N ALA A 455 19.04 -1.12 -17.32
CA ALA A 455 19.21 -2.49 -16.83
C ALA A 455 18.28 -2.79 -15.65
N ASP A 456 18.07 -1.83 -14.74
CA ASP A 456 17.09 -1.93 -13.66
C ASP A 456 15.67 -2.13 -14.20
N ILE A 457 15.25 -1.35 -15.21
CA ILE A 457 13.94 -1.51 -15.85
C ILE A 457 13.81 -2.91 -16.50
N GLU A 458 14.84 -3.39 -17.20
CA GLU A 458 14.85 -4.73 -17.79
C GLU A 458 14.76 -5.84 -16.73
N ARG A 459 15.42 -5.65 -15.57
CA ARG A 459 15.36 -6.57 -14.42
C ARG A 459 13.95 -6.59 -13.82
N VAL A 460 13.38 -5.44 -13.52
CA VAL A 460 12.03 -5.31 -12.94
C VAL A 460 10.99 -5.94 -13.86
N THR A 461 10.99 -5.57 -15.15
CA THR A 461 10.01 -6.08 -16.12
C THR A 461 10.08 -7.59 -16.32
N ARG A 462 11.27 -8.20 -16.13
CA ARG A 462 11.42 -9.65 -16.15
C ARG A 462 10.90 -10.29 -14.86
N ALA A 463 11.27 -9.75 -13.70
CA ALA A 463 10.91 -10.31 -12.41
C ALA A 463 9.41 -10.22 -12.10
N TRP A 464 8.73 -9.17 -12.56
CA TRP A 464 7.32 -8.93 -12.25
C TRP A 464 6.35 -9.98 -12.83
N TRP A 465 6.80 -10.77 -13.81
CA TRP A 465 6.04 -11.92 -14.30
C TRP A 465 5.96 -13.08 -13.29
N GLU A 466 6.91 -13.17 -12.37
CA GLU A 466 7.08 -14.31 -11.45
C GLU A 466 6.78 -13.96 -10.00
N ARG A 467 7.02 -12.70 -9.62
CA ARG A 467 6.96 -12.25 -8.24
C ARG A 467 6.17 -10.95 -8.14
N SER A 468 5.38 -10.81 -7.08
CA SER A 468 4.76 -9.54 -6.73
C SER A 468 5.81 -8.65 -6.06
N PRO A 469 5.78 -7.32 -6.28
CA PRO A 469 6.55 -6.38 -5.45
C PRO A 469 6.17 -6.46 -3.97
N GLU A 470 4.91 -6.81 -3.67
CA GLU A 470 4.42 -6.98 -2.29
C GLU A 470 5.03 -8.20 -1.58
N ASP A 471 5.56 -9.18 -2.33
CA ASP A 471 6.22 -10.37 -1.79
C ASP A 471 7.75 -10.20 -1.68
N ALA A 472 8.28 -9.03 -2.04
CA ALA A 472 9.71 -8.76 -1.95
C ALA A 472 10.12 -8.53 -0.48
N ASP A 473 11.15 -9.24 -0.05
CA ASP A 473 11.76 -9.02 1.26
C ASP A 473 12.58 -7.72 1.24
N TRP A 474 12.90 -7.18 2.40
CA TRP A 474 13.65 -5.93 2.57
C TRP A 474 15.02 -5.94 1.87
N ALA A 475 15.68 -7.10 1.84
CA ALA A 475 16.97 -7.26 1.18
C ALA A 475 16.84 -7.37 -0.36
N ASP A 476 15.61 -7.48 -0.87
CA ASP A 476 15.35 -7.75 -2.27
C ASP A 476 15.19 -6.47 -3.11
N ARG A 477 16.30 -6.08 -3.73
CA ARG A 477 16.37 -4.94 -4.67
C ARG A 477 15.74 -5.22 -6.04
N THR A 478 15.03 -6.34 -6.20
CA THR A 478 14.40 -6.74 -7.48
C THR A 478 13.32 -5.78 -7.97
N PHE A 479 12.77 -4.90 -7.12
CA PHE A 479 11.76 -3.91 -7.51
C PHE A 479 12.21 -2.45 -7.28
N GLU A 480 13.51 -2.20 -7.40
CA GLU A 480 14.08 -0.84 -7.38
C GLU A 480 14.48 -0.37 -8.77
N ILE A 481 14.47 0.95 -9.01
CA ILE A 481 15.11 1.59 -10.18
C ILE A 481 15.90 2.79 -9.68
N GLY A 482 17.21 2.81 -9.95
CA GLY A 482 18.07 3.89 -9.44
C GLY A 482 18.04 3.99 -7.91
N GLY A 483 17.96 2.84 -7.23
CA GLY A 483 17.89 2.74 -5.76
C GLY A 483 16.58 3.22 -5.14
N ARG A 484 15.53 3.46 -5.95
CA ARG A 484 14.21 3.87 -5.48
C ARG A 484 13.21 2.73 -5.67
N GLY A 485 12.47 2.40 -4.62
CA GLY A 485 11.42 1.37 -4.65
C GLY A 485 10.26 1.74 -5.58
N LEU A 486 9.72 0.74 -6.27
CA LEU A 486 8.54 0.89 -7.11
C LEU A 486 7.26 0.80 -6.27
N ARG A 487 6.37 1.78 -6.43
CA ARG A 487 5.04 1.75 -5.83
C ARG A 487 4.07 1.03 -6.73
N ASP A 488 3.38 0.01 -6.18
CA ASP A 488 2.34 -0.72 -6.89
C ASP A 488 1.02 0.06 -6.93
N ASP A 489 0.37 0.06 -8.10
CA ASP A 489 -0.96 0.60 -8.36
C ASP A 489 -1.87 -0.57 -8.79
N HIS A 490 -2.47 -1.20 -7.78
CA HIS A 490 -3.47 -2.27 -7.88
C HIS A 490 -3.03 -3.53 -8.65
N GLY A 491 -1.74 -3.86 -8.62
CA GLY A 491 -1.13 -5.00 -9.31
C GLY A 491 -1.05 -4.83 -10.83
N ARG A 492 -1.22 -3.60 -11.35
CA ARG A 492 -1.37 -3.35 -12.79
C ARG A 492 -0.38 -2.34 -13.35
N ALA A 493 0.09 -1.43 -12.52
CA ALA A 493 1.16 -0.51 -12.87
C ALA A 493 2.09 -0.33 -11.66
N LEU A 494 3.38 -0.30 -11.93
CA LEU A 494 4.41 0.11 -10.98
C LEU A 494 4.84 1.52 -11.36
N ARG A 495 5.04 2.40 -10.39
CA ARG A 495 5.56 3.74 -10.64
C ARG A 495 6.66 4.13 -9.67
N VAL A 496 7.59 4.94 -10.16
CA VAL A 496 8.63 5.57 -9.34
C VAL A 496 8.90 6.98 -9.86
N VAL A 497 8.95 7.94 -8.94
CA VAL A 497 9.47 9.28 -9.25
C VAL A 497 10.99 9.14 -9.28
N LEU A 498 11.56 9.18 -10.47
CA LEU A 498 12.98 8.93 -10.68
C LEU A 498 13.80 10.21 -10.47
N ALA A 499 13.27 11.35 -10.91
CA ALA A 499 13.87 12.66 -10.69
C ALA A 499 12.82 13.74 -10.43
N SER A 500 13.16 14.73 -9.62
CA SER A 500 12.37 15.95 -9.42
C SER A 500 13.24 17.19 -9.64
N GLY A 501 12.60 18.33 -9.86
CA GLY A 501 13.29 19.59 -10.08
C GLY A 501 12.47 20.78 -9.59
N GLU A 502 13.02 21.98 -9.81
CA GLU A 502 12.40 23.25 -9.46
C GLU A 502 12.07 24.03 -10.75
N VAL A 503 11.24 25.05 -10.65
CA VAL A 503 10.84 25.88 -11.81
C VAL A 503 12.04 26.47 -12.59
N TRP A 504 13.17 26.73 -11.92
CA TRP A 504 14.41 27.25 -12.55
C TRP A 504 15.43 26.17 -12.95
N THR A 505 15.14 24.89 -12.71
CA THR A 505 15.93 23.75 -13.19
C THR A 505 15.18 22.86 -14.16
N VAL A 506 13.99 23.27 -14.63
CA VAL A 506 13.18 22.57 -15.65
C VAL A 506 14.00 22.26 -16.90
N ASP A 507 14.87 23.19 -17.31
CA ASP A 507 15.75 23.01 -18.47
C ASP A 507 16.72 21.85 -18.28
N ALA A 508 17.35 21.77 -17.10
CA ALA A 508 18.25 20.69 -16.75
C ALA A 508 17.51 19.35 -16.60
N LEU A 509 16.33 19.35 -15.97
CA LEU A 509 15.51 18.15 -15.79
C LEU A 509 15.05 17.59 -17.14
N GLN A 510 14.63 18.46 -18.06
CA GLN A 510 14.24 18.04 -19.41
C GLN A 510 15.43 17.47 -20.18
N ALA A 511 16.61 18.10 -20.10
CA ALA A 511 17.81 17.57 -20.75
C ALA A 511 18.19 16.18 -20.21
N TRP A 512 18.12 16.00 -18.89
CA TRP A 512 18.35 14.71 -18.23
C TRP A 512 17.34 13.65 -18.68
N ALA A 513 16.05 14.01 -18.76
CA ALA A 513 15.00 13.12 -19.25
C ALA A 513 15.21 12.76 -20.73
N ASP A 514 15.59 13.73 -21.57
CA ASP A 514 15.87 13.53 -23.00
C ASP A 514 17.06 12.58 -23.21
N ASP A 515 18.11 12.69 -22.38
CA ASP A 515 19.27 11.79 -22.39
C ASP A 515 18.85 10.35 -22.03
N LEU A 516 18.06 10.18 -20.96
CA LEU A 516 17.51 8.87 -20.57
C LEU A 516 16.64 8.27 -21.69
N ILE A 517 15.72 9.06 -22.26
CA ILE A 517 14.89 8.67 -23.41
C ILE A 517 15.76 8.30 -24.62
N GLY A 518 16.87 9.00 -24.83
CA GLY A 518 17.87 8.70 -25.85
C GLY A 518 18.46 7.30 -25.67
N VAL A 519 18.96 6.99 -24.47
CA VAL A 519 19.53 5.67 -24.14
C VAL A 519 18.49 4.55 -24.23
N MET A 520 17.26 4.79 -23.74
CA MET A 520 16.14 3.85 -23.88
C MET A 520 15.80 3.60 -25.35
N SER A 521 15.81 4.64 -26.19
CA SER A 521 15.55 4.52 -27.62
C SER A 521 16.65 3.80 -28.38
N GLU A 522 17.91 3.96 -27.95
CA GLU A 522 19.04 3.21 -28.50
C GLU A 522 18.95 1.71 -28.15
N ARG A 523 18.48 1.39 -26.93
CA ARG A 523 18.35 0.01 -26.45
C ARG A 523 17.10 -0.71 -26.98
N TRP A 524 15.93 -0.07 -26.98
CA TRP A 524 14.64 -0.71 -27.29
C TRP A 524 14.01 -0.25 -28.61
N GLY A 525 14.63 0.70 -29.31
CA GLY A 525 14.10 1.27 -30.55
C GLY A 525 13.18 2.48 -30.32
N THR A 526 12.54 2.94 -31.40
CA THR A 526 11.72 4.17 -31.36
C THR A 526 10.49 4.00 -30.47
N ALA A 527 10.31 4.93 -29.53
CA ALA A 527 9.15 4.98 -28.66
C ALA A 527 7.84 5.17 -29.46
N GLY A 528 6.78 4.50 -29.02
CA GLY A 528 5.42 4.95 -29.28
C GLY A 528 5.07 6.16 -28.41
N GLU A 529 3.84 6.66 -28.57
CA GLU A 529 3.33 7.76 -27.75
C GLU A 529 2.01 7.35 -27.11
N ILE A 530 1.87 7.61 -25.81
CA ILE A 530 0.63 7.42 -25.08
C ILE A 530 0.06 8.75 -24.63
N HIS A 531 -1.25 8.87 -24.77
CA HIS A 531 -2.02 10.05 -24.40
C HIS A 531 -3.06 9.68 -23.35
N ALA A 532 -3.09 10.41 -22.24
CA ALA A 532 -4.09 10.24 -21.19
C ALA A 532 -5.49 10.70 -21.64
N ARG A 533 -5.56 11.55 -22.67
CA ARG A 533 -6.79 12.00 -23.32
C ARG A 533 -6.83 11.59 -24.78
N ASN A 534 -8.01 11.31 -25.29
CA ASN A 534 -8.20 11.11 -26.72
C ASN A 534 -7.98 12.44 -27.46
N GLU A 535 -6.97 12.52 -28.32
CA GLU A 535 -6.63 13.73 -29.08
C GLU A 535 -7.81 14.32 -29.88
N LYS A 536 -8.70 13.47 -30.40
CA LYS A 536 -9.81 13.90 -31.26
C LYS A 536 -11.02 14.37 -30.48
N THR A 537 -11.32 13.70 -29.36
CA THR A 537 -12.55 13.95 -28.60
C THR A 537 -12.32 14.74 -27.31
N GLY A 538 -11.08 14.81 -26.83
CA GLY A 538 -10.71 15.39 -25.53
C GLY A 538 -11.14 14.55 -24.32
N ILE A 539 -11.77 13.39 -24.54
CA ILE A 539 -12.27 12.52 -23.46
C ILE A 539 -11.10 11.79 -22.81
N ASP A 540 -11.10 11.71 -21.48
CA ASP A 540 -10.11 10.95 -20.71
C ASP A 540 -10.17 9.46 -21.06
N ARG A 541 -9.02 8.84 -21.35
CA ARG A 541 -8.90 7.38 -21.43
C ARG A 541 -8.89 6.82 -20.02
N ARG A 542 -9.55 5.69 -19.70
CA ARG A 542 -9.65 5.25 -18.29
C ARG A 542 -8.74 4.09 -17.89
N SER A 543 -7.79 3.69 -18.74
CA SER A 543 -6.86 2.61 -18.40
C SER A 543 -5.96 2.96 -17.20
N PRO A 544 -5.53 1.98 -16.40
CA PRO A 544 -4.70 2.21 -15.21
C PRO A 544 -3.48 3.10 -15.50
N LEU A 545 -2.71 2.82 -16.56
CA LEU A 545 -1.55 3.64 -16.95
C LEU A 545 -1.93 5.11 -17.17
N THR A 546 -3.04 5.37 -17.86
CA THR A 546 -3.49 6.77 -18.09
C THR A 546 -4.07 7.42 -16.84
N ARG A 547 -4.54 6.64 -15.85
CA ARG A 547 -4.97 7.14 -14.54
C ARG A 547 -3.78 7.69 -13.76
N VAL A 548 -2.66 6.96 -13.74
CA VAL A 548 -1.39 7.45 -13.18
C VAL A 548 -0.98 8.76 -13.86
N MET A 549 -0.96 8.80 -15.20
CA MET A 549 -0.63 10.03 -15.95
C MET A 549 -1.56 11.21 -15.66
N ARG A 550 -2.86 10.97 -15.43
CA ARG A 550 -3.79 12.05 -15.05
C ARG A 550 -3.58 12.51 -13.62
N ALA A 551 -3.24 11.60 -12.70
CA ALA A 551 -2.97 11.95 -11.32
C ALA A 551 -1.76 12.89 -11.20
N THR A 552 -0.79 12.77 -12.12
CA THR A 552 0.39 13.64 -12.17
C THR A 552 0.17 14.92 -13.00
N GLY A 553 -0.96 15.06 -13.69
CA GLY A 553 -1.21 16.18 -14.60
C GLY A 553 -0.40 16.15 -15.91
N LEU A 554 0.43 15.14 -16.13
CA LEU A 554 1.28 14.97 -17.31
C LEU A 554 0.62 14.03 -18.32
N LEU A 555 -0.02 14.61 -19.34
CA LEU A 555 -1.00 13.91 -20.18
C LEU A 555 -0.44 13.16 -21.39
N THR A 556 0.86 13.28 -21.67
CA THR A 556 1.53 12.65 -22.81
C THR A 556 2.88 12.09 -22.37
N ALA A 557 3.24 10.90 -22.86
CA ALA A 557 4.53 10.26 -22.57
C ALA A 557 4.98 9.36 -23.73
N PRO A 558 6.30 9.24 -23.99
CA PRO A 558 6.85 8.15 -24.79
C PRO A 558 6.63 6.80 -24.10
N LEU A 559 6.37 5.75 -24.89
CA LEU A 559 6.06 4.41 -24.42
C LEU A 559 6.85 3.35 -25.21
N TRP A 560 7.45 2.40 -24.51
CA TRP A 560 8.10 1.20 -25.07
C TRP A 560 7.43 -0.07 -24.56
N TRP A 561 7.61 -1.15 -25.30
CA TRP A 561 7.36 -2.50 -24.80
C TRP A 561 8.69 -3.12 -24.41
N VAL A 562 8.77 -3.67 -23.19
CA VAL A 562 9.97 -4.29 -22.64
C VAL A 562 9.52 -5.54 -21.89
N ASN A 563 9.94 -6.71 -22.35
CA ASN A 563 9.58 -8.01 -21.78
C ASN A 563 8.06 -8.17 -21.56
N GLY A 564 7.26 -7.74 -22.54
CA GLY A 564 5.79 -7.79 -22.48
C GLY A 564 5.11 -6.74 -21.59
N HIS A 565 5.87 -5.84 -20.95
CA HIS A 565 5.37 -4.73 -20.15
C HIS A 565 5.49 -3.40 -20.88
N ALA A 566 4.60 -2.47 -20.57
CA ALA A 566 4.63 -1.12 -21.13
C ALA A 566 5.45 -0.21 -20.22
N VAL A 567 6.53 0.37 -20.72
CA VAL A 567 7.39 1.30 -19.98
C VAL A 567 7.16 2.71 -20.51
N ALA A 568 6.67 3.61 -19.67
CA ALA A 568 6.42 5.01 -20.00
C ALA A 568 7.32 5.95 -19.18
N VAL A 569 7.86 6.98 -19.83
CA VAL A 569 8.58 8.08 -19.16
C VAL A 569 7.66 9.29 -19.11
N VAL A 570 7.04 9.53 -17.97
CA VAL A 570 6.13 10.66 -17.75
C VAL A 570 6.95 11.80 -17.16
N ALA A 571 7.35 12.74 -18.01
CA ALA A 571 8.24 13.85 -17.64
C ALA A 571 7.64 15.21 -17.97
N GLY A 572 7.84 16.19 -17.08
CA GLY A 572 7.50 17.59 -17.33
C GLY A 572 7.05 18.35 -16.08
N THR A 573 6.52 19.55 -16.29
CA THR A 573 5.92 20.36 -15.22
C THR A 573 4.44 20.01 -15.09
N PRO A 574 3.98 19.52 -13.92
CA PRO A 574 2.58 19.22 -13.68
C PRO A 574 1.74 20.50 -13.75
N ASP A 575 0.44 20.34 -14.01
CA ASP A 575 -0.51 21.46 -13.85
C ASP A 575 -0.60 21.80 -12.35
N PRO A 576 -0.65 23.10 -11.96
CA PRO A 576 -0.67 23.53 -10.55
C PRO A 576 -1.81 22.95 -9.70
N SER A 577 -2.84 22.38 -10.35
CA SER A 577 -3.93 21.68 -9.66
C SER A 577 -3.54 20.28 -9.16
N TYR A 578 -2.41 19.73 -9.62
CA TYR A 578 -1.95 18.36 -9.38
C TYR A 578 -0.59 18.30 -8.68
N GLY A 579 0.27 19.30 -8.87
CA GLY A 579 1.57 19.42 -8.24
C GLY A 579 2.27 20.71 -8.64
N ASP A 580 3.28 21.12 -7.88
CA ASP A 580 4.03 22.36 -8.12
C ASP A 580 5.40 22.11 -8.80
N ASP A 581 5.97 20.92 -8.62
CA ASP A 581 7.35 20.63 -8.98
C ASP A 581 7.46 19.79 -10.28
N PRO A 582 8.36 20.15 -11.21
CA PRO A 582 8.71 19.34 -12.36
C PRO A 582 9.25 17.95 -11.96
N GLU A 583 8.80 16.90 -12.63
CA GLU A 583 9.14 15.51 -12.30
C GLU A 583 9.46 14.66 -13.54
N VAL A 584 10.21 13.58 -13.33
CA VAL A 584 10.41 12.47 -14.27
C VAL A 584 10.02 11.18 -13.57
N ILE A 585 8.97 10.54 -14.08
CA ILE A 585 8.35 9.37 -13.49
C ILE A 585 8.45 8.21 -14.47
N ILE A 586 8.95 7.06 -14.01
CA ILE A 586 8.88 5.82 -14.77
C ILE A 586 7.61 5.08 -14.35
N VAL A 587 6.80 4.68 -15.33
CA VAL A 587 5.63 3.84 -15.12
C VAL A 587 5.78 2.55 -15.92
N ILE A 588 5.77 1.41 -15.23
CA ILE A 588 5.82 0.07 -15.82
C ILE A 588 4.44 -0.57 -15.66
N ALA A 589 3.73 -0.81 -16.75
CA ALA A 589 2.37 -1.32 -16.72
C ALA A 589 2.28 -2.72 -17.33
N ARG A 590 1.42 -3.57 -16.76
CA ARG A 590 1.00 -4.81 -17.42
C ARG A 590 0.34 -4.51 -18.76
N PRO A 591 0.40 -5.41 -19.74
CA PRO A 591 -0.07 -5.11 -21.10
C PRO A 591 -1.58 -4.84 -21.16
N ASP A 592 -2.37 -5.46 -20.29
CA ASP A 592 -3.80 -5.20 -20.21
C ASP A 592 -4.15 -3.86 -19.54
N ALA A 593 -3.17 -3.20 -18.87
CA ALA A 593 -3.33 -1.93 -18.16
C ALA A 593 -3.12 -0.69 -19.07
N VAL A 594 -2.71 -0.91 -20.33
CA VAL A 594 -2.50 0.16 -21.32
C VAL A 594 -3.79 0.54 -22.02
N LEU A 595 -4.60 -0.45 -22.40
CA LEU A 595 -5.86 -0.26 -23.12
C LEU A 595 -7.06 -0.56 -22.23
N ASP A 596 -8.01 0.38 -22.23
CA ASP A 596 -9.32 0.15 -21.63
C ASP A 596 -10.24 -0.55 -22.64
N LEU A 597 -10.59 -1.81 -22.36
CA LEU A 597 -11.49 -2.63 -23.16
C LEU A 597 -12.84 -1.94 -23.41
N ALA A 598 -13.34 -1.18 -22.42
CA ALA A 598 -14.64 -0.51 -22.44
C ALA A 598 -14.59 0.96 -22.87
N ARG A 599 -13.39 1.51 -23.13
CA ARG A 599 -13.15 2.90 -23.56
C ARG A 599 -13.88 3.95 -22.70
N GLY A 600 -13.87 3.76 -21.39
CA GLY A 600 -14.39 4.68 -20.39
C GLY A 600 -15.88 4.52 -20.10
N SER A 601 -16.55 3.53 -20.70
CA SER A 601 -17.97 3.27 -20.46
C SER A 601 -18.19 2.74 -19.05
N ASN A 602 -19.22 3.24 -18.36
CA ASN A 602 -19.67 2.74 -17.07
C ASN A 602 -20.09 1.25 -17.19
N PRO A 603 -19.76 0.35 -16.24
CA PRO A 603 -20.26 -1.04 -16.26
C PRO A 603 -21.77 -1.15 -16.49
N TRP A 604 -22.58 -0.25 -15.94
CA TRP A 604 -24.04 -0.25 -16.15
C TRP A 604 -24.45 0.15 -17.57
N GLU A 605 -23.71 1.06 -18.19
CA GLU A 605 -23.89 1.41 -19.60
C GLU A 605 -23.52 0.24 -20.53
N LEU A 606 -22.46 -0.50 -20.21
CA LEU A 606 -22.08 -1.69 -20.95
C LEU A 606 -23.15 -2.78 -20.84
N ARG A 607 -23.63 -3.00 -19.61
CA ARG A 607 -24.67 -3.98 -19.30
C ARG A 607 -25.94 -3.72 -20.09
N ILE A 608 -26.47 -2.49 -20.09
CA ILE A 608 -27.71 -2.18 -20.81
C ILE A 608 -27.54 -2.36 -22.34
N ARG A 609 -26.39 -1.96 -22.90
CA ARG A 609 -26.09 -2.14 -24.33
C ARG A 609 -26.03 -3.63 -24.69
N ALA A 610 -25.30 -4.41 -23.89
CA ALA A 610 -25.18 -5.85 -24.08
C ALA A 610 -26.54 -6.56 -23.96
N ARG A 611 -27.38 -6.15 -23.00
CA ARG A 611 -28.76 -6.65 -22.82
C ARG A 611 -29.64 -6.33 -24.03
N ILE A 612 -29.69 -5.08 -24.49
CA ILE A 612 -30.47 -4.67 -25.68
C ILE A 612 -30.09 -5.52 -26.89
N ILE A 613 -28.79 -5.66 -27.15
CA ILE A 613 -28.32 -6.44 -28.29
C ILE A 613 -28.71 -7.92 -28.14
N SER A 614 -28.55 -8.50 -26.96
CA SER A 614 -28.86 -9.92 -26.72
C SER A 614 -30.37 -10.20 -26.88
N ASP A 615 -31.21 -9.32 -26.35
CA ASP A 615 -32.67 -9.48 -26.42
C ASP A 615 -33.18 -9.30 -27.86
N VAL A 616 -32.64 -8.33 -28.61
CA VAL A 616 -32.94 -8.21 -30.04
C VAL A 616 -32.44 -9.45 -30.79
N SER A 617 -31.22 -9.94 -30.48
CA SER A 617 -30.64 -11.13 -31.12
C SER A 617 -31.50 -12.38 -30.91
N ALA A 618 -32.08 -12.54 -29.71
CA ALA A 618 -32.98 -13.64 -29.39
C ALA A 618 -34.34 -13.54 -30.11
N LEU A 619 -34.81 -12.33 -30.43
CA LEU A 619 -36.06 -12.13 -31.18
C LEU A 619 -35.89 -12.37 -32.68
N VAL A 620 -34.78 -11.91 -33.25
CA VAL A 620 -34.57 -11.91 -34.71
C VAL A 620 -33.79 -13.11 -35.20
N GLY A 621 -33.17 -13.87 -34.28
CA GLY A 621 -32.37 -15.06 -34.55
C GLY A 621 -32.72 -16.22 -33.62
N GLY A 622 -31.87 -17.24 -33.63
CA GLY A 622 -31.96 -18.40 -32.73
C GLY A 622 -31.11 -18.28 -31.46
N ALA A 623 -30.57 -17.10 -31.18
CA ALA A 623 -29.70 -16.87 -30.02
C ALA A 623 -30.47 -17.04 -28.70
N PRO A 624 -29.84 -17.54 -27.62
CA PRO A 624 -30.54 -17.71 -26.37
C PRO A 624 -30.84 -16.34 -25.71
N ALA A 625 -32.00 -16.23 -25.05
CA ALA A 625 -32.46 -14.98 -24.43
C ALA A 625 -31.65 -14.62 -23.18
N SER A 626 -31.45 -13.32 -22.94
CA SER A 626 -30.80 -12.84 -21.71
C SER A 626 -31.67 -13.14 -20.47
N GLY A 627 -31.04 -13.23 -19.30
CA GLY A 627 -31.78 -13.49 -18.07
C GLY A 627 -30.91 -13.56 -16.81
N PRO A 628 -31.53 -13.63 -15.63
CA PRO A 628 -30.81 -13.78 -14.36
C PRO A 628 -30.17 -15.17 -14.23
N LEU A 629 -29.07 -15.23 -13.50
CA LEU A 629 -28.33 -16.44 -13.16
C LEU A 629 -27.84 -16.36 -11.69
N PRO A 630 -28.02 -17.42 -10.88
CA PRO A 630 -27.48 -17.45 -9.52
C PRO A 630 -25.98 -17.22 -9.51
N TRP A 631 -25.49 -16.44 -8.55
CA TRP A 631 -24.08 -16.10 -8.41
C TRP A 631 -23.62 -16.40 -6.97
N ASN A 632 -22.39 -16.89 -6.80
CA ASN A 632 -21.80 -17.14 -5.48
C ASN A 632 -20.89 -15.98 -5.05
N GLY A 633 -21.34 -14.73 -5.31
CA GLY A 633 -20.62 -13.50 -4.98
C GLY A 633 -20.79 -13.04 -3.52
N PRO A 634 -20.17 -11.90 -3.17
CA PRO A 634 -20.38 -11.26 -1.89
C PRO A 634 -21.87 -10.91 -1.72
N PRO A 635 -22.43 -11.10 -0.51
CA PRO A 635 -23.78 -10.68 -0.24
C PRO A 635 -23.85 -9.15 -0.11
N LEU A 636 -25.06 -8.61 -0.24
CA LEU A 636 -25.31 -7.19 0.02
C LEU A 636 -24.92 -6.83 1.46
N ALA A 637 -24.26 -5.68 1.63
CA ALA A 637 -23.72 -5.25 2.91
C ALA A 637 -24.74 -5.33 4.07
N GLY A 638 -24.37 -6.06 5.12
CA GLY A 638 -25.23 -6.30 6.30
C GLY A 638 -26.26 -7.42 6.15
N SER A 639 -26.23 -8.19 5.06
CA SER A 639 -27.19 -9.25 4.75
C SER A 639 -26.49 -10.54 4.28
N SER A 640 -27.25 -11.63 4.18
CA SER A 640 -26.83 -12.89 3.53
C SER A 640 -27.39 -13.02 2.09
N LEU A 641 -28.07 -11.99 1.58
CA LEU A 641 -28.68 -11.99 0.25
C LEU A 641 -27.60 -11.75 -0.81
N VAL A 642 -27.45 -12.70 -1.73
CA VAL A 642 -26.60 -12.58 -2.92
C VAL A 642 -27.50 -12.42 -4.16
N PRO A 643 -27.58 -11.22 -4.75
CA PRO A 643 -28.35 -11.01 -5.97
C PRO A 643 -27.83 -11.81 -7.16
N ASP A 644 -28.76 -12.30 -7.98
CA ASP A 644 -28.46 -12.96 -9.24
C ASP A 644 -27.70 -12.02 -10.19
N ALA A 645 -26.67 -12.56 -10.85
CA ALA A 645 -26.01 -11.89 -11.97
C ALA A 645 -26.92 -11.91 -13.20
N MET A 646 -26.73 -10.94 -14.09
CA MET A 646 -27.40 -10.90 -15.39
C MET A 646 -26.48 -11.49 -16.46
N ARG A 647 -27.02 -12.39 -17.29
CA ARG A 647 -26.28 -12.99 -18.42
C ARG A 647 -26.95 -12.72 -19.76
N GLY A 648 -26.17 -12.81 -20.82
CA GLY A 648 -26.66 -12.89 -22.20
C GLY A 648 -25.53 -13.14 -23.19
N GLY A 649 -25.84 -13.02 -24.47
CA GLY A 649 -24.86 -13.19 -25.52
C GLY A 649 -25.35 -12.74 -26.88
N PHE A 650 -24.39 -12.41 -27.75
CA PHE A 650 -24.66 -11.90 -29.08
C PHE A 650 -23.49 -12.19 -30.02
N ARG A 651 -23.76 -12.21 -31.33
CA ARG A 651 -22.72 -12.40 -32.36
C ARG A 651 -22.09 -11.06 -32.78
N THR A 652 -20.84 -11.13 -33.20
CA THR A 652 -20.06 -10.02 -33.75
C THR A 652 -19.25 -10.52 -34.93
N GLY A 653 -19.87 -10.57 -36.12
CA GLY A 653 -19.23 -11.16 -37.29
C GLY A 653 -18.99 -12.67 -37.13
N ASP A 654 -17.71 -13.04 -36.99
CA ASP A 654 -17.21 -14.41 -36.84
C ASP A 654 -17.02 -14.84 -35.38
N HIS A 655 -17.43 -14.03 -34.40
CA HIS A 655 -17.41 -14.40 -32.98
C HIS A 655 -18.81 -14.35 -32.36
N PHE A 656 -18.99 -15.10 -31.29
CA PHE A 656 -20.09 -14.98 -30.36
C PHE A 656 -19.53 -14.60 -29.00
N TRP A 657 -20.14 -13.61 -28.37
CA TRP A 657 -19.73 -13.10 -27.07
C TRP A 657 -20.77 -13.45 -26.03
N THR A 658 -20.33 -14.09 -24.95
CA THR A 658 -21.15 -14.31 -23.75
C THR A 658 -20.70 -13.30 -22.69
N TRP A 659 -21.67 -12.68 -22.01
CA TRP A 659 -21.40 -11.67 -21.00
C TRP A 659 -22.16 -11.96 -19.72
N TYR A 660 -21.56 -11.56 -18.60
CA TYR A 660 -22.14 -11.62 -17.26
C TYR A 660 -21.87 -10.30 -16.53
N PHE A 661 -22.89 -9.75 -15.88
CA PHE A 661 -22.76 -8.56 -15.04
C PHE A 661 -23.42 -8.81 -13.70
N THR A 662 -22.67 -8.54 -12.64
CA THR A 662 -23.11 -8.72 -11.26
C THR A 662 -23.68 -7.42 -10.69
N HIS A 663 -24.17 -7.44 -9.45
CA HIS A 663 -24.78 -6.27 -8.81
C HIS A 663 -23.77 -5.28 -8.22
N ASP A 664 -22.52 -5.69 -8.01
CA ASP A 664 -21.43 -4.85 -7.48
C ASP A 664 -20.60 -4.18 -8.59
N GLY A 665 -21.00 -4.37 -9.85
CA GLY A 665 -20.36 -3.78 -11.02
C GLY A 665 -19.28 -4.67 -11.65
N ARG A 666 -18.91 -5.80 -11.04
CA ARG A 666 -18.00 -6.77 -11.67
C ARG A 666 -18.68 -7.52 -12.81
N GLY A 667 -17.87 -8.05 -13.73
CA GLY A 667 -18.39 -8.74 -14.90
C GLY A 667 -17.40 -9.68 -15.56
N LEU A 668 -17.90 -10.50 -16.48
CA LEU A 668 -17.14 -11.49 -17.23
C LEU A 668 -17.57 -11.43 -18.71
N LEU A 669 -16.61 -11.39 -19.62
CA LEU A 669 -16.80 -11.40 -21.07
C LEU A 669 -16.00 -12.55 -21.67
N LEU A 670 -16.69 -13.38 -22.44
CA LEU A 670 -16.14 -14.59 -23.04
C LEU A 670 -16.30 -14.54 -24.55
N SER A 671 -15.21 -14.78 -25.27
CA SER A 671 -15.21 -14.85 -26.74
C SER A 671 -15.21 -16.28 -27.24
N HIS A 672 -16.13 -16.57 -28.16
CA HIS A 672 -16.27 -17.85 -28.83
C HIS A 672 -16.14 -17.65 -30.35
N PRO A 673 -15.25 -18.38 -31.05
CA PRO A 673 -15.22 -18.33 -32.51
C PRO A 673 -16.48 -19.00 -33.09
N THR A 674 -16.99 -18.47 -34.19
CA THR A 674 -18.17 -19.00 -34.90
C THR A 674 -17.93 -19.08 -36.40
N GLY A 675 -18.75 -19.88 -37.09
CA GLY A 675 -18.65 -20.06 -38.54
C GLY A 675 -17.80 -21.26 -38.98
N PRO A 676 -17.61 -21.43 -40.31
CA PRO A 676 -17.00 -22.63 -40.89
C PRO A 676 -15.52 -22.80 -40.52
N ASP A 677 -14.78 -21.70 -40.39
CA ASP A 677 -13.36 -21.73 -40.00
C ASP A 677 -13.20 -22.11 -38.53
N ALA A 678 -14.14 -21.70 -37.66
CA ALA A 678 -14.20 -22.15 -36.27
C ALA A 678 -14.49 -23.65 -36.18
N ALA A 679 -15.44 -24.16 -36.99
CA ALA A 679 -15.79 -25.58 -37.03
C ALA A 679 -14.68 -26.49 -37.57
N ALA A 680 -13.71 -25.94 -38.30
CA ALA A 680 -12.54 -26.66 -38.80
C ALA A 680 -11.39 -26.73 -37.79
N ARG A 681 -11.44 -25.97 -36.68
CA ARG A 681 -10.40 -25.98 -35.64
C ARG A 681 -10.54 -27.20 -34.73
N PRO A 682 -9.43 -27.74 -34.21
CA PRO A 682 -9.48 -28.77 -33.18
C PRO A 682 -10.18 -28.23 -31.94
N GLU A 683 -10.99 -29.07 -31.29
CA GLU A 683 -11.59 -28.73 -29.98
C GLU A 683 -10.47 -28.48 -28.96
N PRO A 684 -10.55 -27.40 -28.17
CA PRO A 684 -9.56 -27.12 -27.14
C PRO A 684 -9.62 -28.20 -26.05
N SER A 685 -8.48 -28.55 -25.49
CA SER A 685 -8.40 -29.45 -24.35
C SER A 685 -8.95 -28.79 -23.08
N PHE A 686 -9.38 -29.61 -22.12
CA PHE A 686 -9.86 -29.11 -20.84
C PHE A 686 -8.78 -28.30 -20.10
N GLU A 687 -7.51 -28.74 -20.14
CA GLU A 687 -6.42 -28.05 -19.44
C GLU A 687 -6.05 -26.71 -20.09
N GLU A 688 -6.17 -26.57 -21.41
CA GLU A 688 -6.01 -25.27 -22.07
C GLU A 688 -7.09 -24.28 -21.62
N GLN A 689 -8.31 -24.74 -21.34
CA GLN A 689 -9.38 -23.90 -20.82
C GLN A 689 -9.18 -23.58 -19.33
N VAL A 690 -8.73 -24.54 -18.51
CA VAL A 690 -8.32 -24.27 -17.11
C VAL A 690 -7.27 -23.18 -17.08
N ALA A 691 -6.21 -23.31 -17.88
CA ALA A 691 -5.14 -22.31 -17.96
C ALA A 691 -5.68 -20.94 -18.36
N LEU A 692 -6.63 -20.87 -19.31
CA LEU A 692 -7.22 -19.62 -19.78
C LEU A 692 -8.09 -18.93 -18.71
N PHE A 693 -8.75 -19.68 -17.83
CA PHE A 693 -9.55 -19.12 -16.74
C PHE A 693 -8.75 -18.80 -15.48
N CYS A 694 -7.44 -19.13 -15.43
CA CYS A 694 -6.58 -18.78 -14.30
C CYS A 694 -6.58 -17.27 -14.01
N GLY A 695 -6.55 -16.92 -12.73
CA GLY A 695 -6.55 -15.53 -12.25
C GLY A 695 -7.91 -14.84 -12.23
N VAL A 696 -8.98 -15.48 -12.70
CA VAL A 696 -10.35 -14.99 -12.51
C VAL A 696 -10.80 -15.32 -11.07
N PRO A 697 -11.36 -14.36 -10.32
CA PRO A 697 -11.90 -14.62 -8.98
C PRO A 697 -12.89 -15.78 -8.93
N ASP A 698 -12.80 -16.61 -7.88
CA ASP A 698 -13.63 -17.82 -7.72
C ASP A 698 -15.13 -17.53 -7.76
N ASP A 699 -15.56 -16.40 -7.19
CA ASP A 699 -16.94 -15.99 -7.25
C ASP A 699 -17.42 -15.69 -8.68
N LEU A 700 -16.61 -15.04 -9.52
CA LEU A 700 -16.91 -14.85 -10.95
C LEU A 700 -16.83 -16.17 -11.73
N LEU A 701 -15.88 -17.05 -11.41
CA LEU A 701 -15.80 -18.39 -11.99
C LEU A 701 -17.06 -19.23 -11.72
N SER A 702 -17.72 -19.03 -10.58
CA SER A 702 -18.97 -19.72 -10.25
C SER A 702 -20.09 -19.48 -11.28
N LEU A 703 -19.99 -18.45 -12.13
CA LEU A 703 -20.95 -18.17 -13.20
C LEU A 703 -20.84 -19.15 -14.37
N VAL A 704 -19.66 -19.78 -14.55
CA VAL A 704 -19.31 -20.57 -15.75
C VAL A 704 -18.87 -21.99 -15.45
N VAL A 705 -18.28 -22.25 -14.28
CA VAL A 705 -17.84 -23.59 -13.87
C VAL A 705 -19.04 -24.48 -13.62
N ASP A 706 -19.07 -25.65 -14.26
CA ASP A 706 -20.15 -26.63 -14.12
C ASP A 706 -21.56 -26.11 -14.43
N ARG A 707 -21.61 -25.06 -15.25
CA ARG A 707 -22.83 -24.38 -15.65
C ARG A 707 -22.83 -24.11 -17.14
N ASP A 708 -23.80 -24.70 -17.83
CA ASP A 708 -24.27 -24.20 -19.12
C ASP A 708 -25.78 -24.00 -19.03
N PRO A 709 -26.24 -22.84 -18.51
CA PRO A 709 -27.63 -22.64 -18.18
C PRO A 709 -28.52 -22.37 -19.41
N GLY A 710 -28.03 -22.56 -20.64
CA GLY A 710 -28.86 -22.30 -21.82
C GLY A 710 -28.25 -22.59 -23.21
N GLY A 711 -27.11 -23.26 -23.32
CA GLY A 711 -26.47 -23.55 -24.60
C GLY A 711 -25.88 -22.31 -25.28
N PHE A 712 -25.46 -21.32 -24.50
CA PHE A 712 -24.85 -20.09 -25.03
C PHE A 712 -23.49 -20.36 -25.69
N PHE A 713 -22.80 -21.40 -25.26
CA PHE A 713 -21.46 -21.73 -25.70
C PHE A 713 -21.22 -23.24 -25.68
N PRO A 714 -20.28 -23.73 -26.52
CA PRO A 714 -19.79 -25.10 -26.41
C PRO A 714 -19.03 -25.31 -25.10
N VAL A 715 -19.10 -26.54 -24.57
CA VAL A 715 -18.53 -26.92 -23.27
C VAL A 715 -17.50 -28.03 -23.46
N VAL A 716 -16.36 -27.93 -22.78
CA VAL A 716 -15.37 -29.01 -22.70
C VAL A 716 -15.54 -29.79 -21.39
N HIS A 717 -15.32 -31.10 -21.47
CA HIS A 717 -15.45 -32.01 -20.32
C HIS A 717 -14.09 -32.48 -19.84
N ARG A 718 -13.92 -32.57 -18.52
CA ARG A 718 -12.75 -33.20 -17.92
C ARG A 718 -12.73 -34.70 -18.24
N GLY A 719 -11.55 -35.22 -18.60
CA GLY A 719 -11.36 -36.64 -18.93
C GLY A 719 -11.59 -37.57 -17.74
N ALA A 720 -12.02 -38.82 -18.01
CA ALA A 720 -12.44 -39.81 -16.99
C ALA A 720 -11.32 -40.34 -16.05
N SER A 721 -10.06 -39.91 -16.22
CA SER A 721 -8.88 -40.51 -15.57
C SER A 721 -8.31 -39.73 -14.38
N ALA A 722 -8.88 -38.58 -14.01
CA ALA A 722 -8.45 -37.80 -12.86
C ALA A 722 -9.66 -37.54 -11.95
N PRO A 723 -9.85 -38.31 -10.85
CA PRO A 723 -10.83 -37.91 -9.84
C PRO A 723 -10.34 -36.60 -9.24
N GLY A 724 -11.06 -35.50 -9.49
CA GLY A 724 -10.93 -34.30 -8.67
C GLY A 724 -11.20 -34.70 -7.23
N SER A 725 -10.21 -34.56 -6.36
CA SER A 725 -10.42 -34.77 -4.93
C SER A 725 -11.50 -33.78 -4.48
N ALA A 726 -12.62 -34.29 -3.97
CA ALA A 726 -13.77 -33.52 -3.51
C ALA A 726 -13.49 -32.73 -2.21
N GLY A 727 -12.32 -32.10 -2.12
CA GLY A 727 -11.83 -31.33 -0.98
C GLY A 727 -10.77 -30.28 -1.33
N THR A 728 -10.55 -29.97 -2.61
CA THR A 728 -9.73 -28.82 -3.00
C THR A 728 -10.58 -27.56 -3.03
N GLU A 729 -10.16 -26.52 -2.31
CA GLU A 729 -10.85 -25.21 -2.25
C GLU A 729 -10.90 -24.50 -3.61
N ASN A 730 -9.99 -24.83 -4.54
CA ASN A 730 -9.92 -24.24 -5.88
C ASN A 730 -11.01 -24.78 -6.84
N LEU A 731 -11.88 -23.88 -7.31
CA LEU A 731 -13.01 -24.21 -8.21
C LEU A 731 -12.58 -24.79 -9.55
N LEU A 732 -11.52 -24.29 -10.17
CA LEU A 732 -11.01 -24.82 -11.45
C LEU A 732 -10.45 -26.24 -11.27
N ALA A 733 -9.76 -26.51 -10.16
CA ALA A 733 -9.25 -27.83 -9.84
C ALA A 733 -10.40 -28.84 -9.61
N GLY A 734 -11.57 -28.40 -9.16
CA GLY A 734 -12.78 -29.23 -8.99
C GLY A 734 -13.67 -29.38 -10.23
N ALA A 735 -13.55 -28.48 -11.21
CA ALA A 735 -14.47 -28.35 -12.34
C ALA A 735 -14.64 -29.64 -13.18
N ALA A 736 -15.86 -30.07 -13.45
CA ALA A 736 -16.13 -31.15 -14.39
C ALA A 736 -16.25 -30.64 -15.85
N THR A 737 -16.66 -29.39 -16.01
CA THR A 737 -16.94 -28.74 -17.29
C THR A 737 -16.59 -27.26 -17.30
N LEU A 738 -16.13 -26.77 -18.45
CA LEU A 738 -15.78 -25.36 -18.68
C LEU A 738 -16.25 -24.91 -20.07
N PRO A 739 -16.53 -23.61 -20.29
CA PRO A 739 -16.76 -23.06 -21.62
C PRO A 739 -15.53 -23.25 -22.52
N ALA A 740 -15.74 -23.58 -23.80
CA ALA A 740 -14.69 -23.50 -24.81
C ALA A 740 -14.60 -22.05 -25.35
N VAL A 741 -13.58 -21.33 -24.89
CA VAL A 741 -13.37 -19.90 -25.17
C VAL A 741 -11.98 -19.63 -25.76
N HIS A 742 -11.85 -18.49 -26.43
CA HIS A 742 -10.58 -17.96 -26.93
C HIS A 742 -10.01 -16.83 -26.07
N ALA A 743 -10.89 -16.02 -25.49
CA ALA A 743 -10.52 -14.90 -24.64
C ALA A 743 -11.47 -14.82 -23.44
N VAL A 744 -10.90 -14.46 -22.30
CA VAL A 744 -11.59 -14.26 -21.02
C VAL A 744 -11.16 -12.89 -20.49
N PHE A 745 -12.12 -11.98 -20.44
CA PHE A 745 -11.94 -10.70 -19.76
C PHE A 745 -12.86 -10.65 -18.57
N TRP A 746 -12.36 -10.18 -17.44
CA TRP A 746 -13.15 -9.98 -16.24
C TRP A 746 -12.96 -8.56 -15.73
N ARG A 747 -13.98 -8.01 -15.08
CA ARG A 747 -13.91 -6.68 -14.48
C ARG A 747 -13.75 -6.86 -12.97
N ASP A 748 -12.73 -6.25 -12.40
CA ASP A 748 -12.65 -6.07 -10.96
C ASP A 748 -13.61 -4.93 -10.53
N ASP A 749 -13.40 -4.34 -9.37
CA ASP A 749 -14.16 -3.20 -8.88
C ASP A 749 -14.02 -1.95 -9.79
N VAL A 750 -12.89 -1.78 -10.48
CA VAL A 750 -12.54 -0.57 -11.23
C VAL A 750 -12.45 -0.79 -12.74
N ASP A 751 -11.65 -1.76 -13.19
CA ASP A 751 -11.16 -1.92 -14.55
C ASP A 751 -11.41 -3.32 -15.14
N TRP A 752 -11.41 -3.39 -16.47
CA TRP A 752 -11.35 -4.67 -17.18
C TRP A 752 -9.92 -5.20 -17.20
N ARG A 753 -9.78 -6.50 -16.93
CA ARG A 753 -8.55 -7.29 -16.90
C ARG A 753 -8.64 -8.42 -17.92
N ALA A 754 -7.50 -8.73 -18.53
CA ALA A 754 -7.34 -10.03 -19.18
C ALA A 754 -7.13 -11.09 -18.10
N SER A 755 -7.61 -12.32 -18.32
CA SER A 755 -7.26 -13.45 -17.43
C SER A 755 -5.74 -13.65 -17.39
N GLU A 756 -5.19 -14.14 -16.28
CA GLU A 756 -3.77 -14.48 -16.17
C GLU A 756 -3.35 -15.50 -17.23
N GLY A 757 -4.24 -16.41 -17.65
CA GLY A 757 -3.97 -17.31 -18.77
C GLY A 757 -3.70 -16.61 -20.11
N MET A 758 -4.34 -15.47 -20.37
CA MET A 758 -4.05 -14.65 -21.55
C MET A 758 -2.73 -13.91 -21.41
N LEU A 759 -2.41 -13.42 -20.21
CA LEU A 759 -1.13 -12.77 -19.91
C LEU A 759 0.03 -13.77 -19.98
N GLN A 760 -0.18 -15.01 -19.52
CA GLN A 760 0.79 -16.09 -19.63
C GLN A 760 1.10 -16.43 -21.10
N ARG A 761 0.12 -16.38 -22.01
CA ARG A 761 0.39 -16.53 -23.45
C ARG A 761 1.28 -15.43 -24.02
N VAL A 762 1.19 -14.21 -23.47
CA VAL A 762 2.14 -13.15 -23.82
C VAL A 762 3.52 -13.56 -23.33
N ARG A 763 3.64 -13.92 -22.05
CA ARG A 763 4.91 -14.34 -21.43
C ARG A 763 5.57 -15.50 -22.17
N ASP A 764 4.82 -16.55 -22.51
CA ASP A 764 5.31 -17.74 -23.21
C ASP A 764 5.80 -17.45 -24.64
N ALA A 765 5.36 -16.32 -25.22
CA ALA A 765 5.81 -15.88 -26.54
C ALA A 765 7.08 -15.03 -26.50
N LEU A 766 7.49 -14.55 -25.30
CA LEU A 766 8.70 -13.74 -25.13
C LEU A 766 9.96 -14.61 -25.24
N ASP A 767 11.03 -14.01 -25.75
CA ASP A 767 12.36 -14.63 -25.70
C ASP A 767 12.92 -14.56 -24.26
N PRO A 768 13.22 -15.69 -23.59
CA PRO A 768 13.79 -15.66 -22.25
C PRO A 768 15.26 -15.21 -22.23
N ASP A 769 15.96 -15.29 -23.37
CA ASP A 769 17.41 -15.06 -23.46
C ASP A 769 17.78 -13.62 -23.91
N ASP A 770 16.81 -12.80 -24.33
CA ASP A 770 17.00 -11.40 -24.74
C ASP A 770 15.83 -10.51 -24.28
N VAL A 771 15.92 -9.20 -24.55
CA VAL A 771 14.86 -8.24 -24.27
C VAL A 771 13.89 -8.18 -25.45
N ASP A 772 12.65 -8.58 -25.20
CA ASP A 772 11.60 -8.56 -26.22
C ASP A 772 10.83 -7.22 -26.19
N THR A 773 10.82 -6.52 -27.33
CA THR A 773 10.11 -5.24 -27.53
C THR A 773 8.84 -5.37 -28.38
N THR A 774 8.38 -6.60 -28.62
CA THR A 774 7.16 -6.90 -29.36
C THR A 774 5.92 -6.39 -28.63
N ASN A 775 4.98 -5.80 -29.37
CA ASN A 775 3.74 -5.29 -28.82
C ASN A 775 2.78 -6.43 -28.41
N PRO A 776 2.55 -6.67 -27.11
CA PRO A 776 1.71 -7.77 -26.62
C PRO A 776 0.21 -7.53 -26.82
N LEU A 777 -0.20 -6.32 -27.20
CA LEU A 777 -1.61 -6.01 -27.45
C LEU A 777 -2.17 -6.79 -28.66
N GLU A 778 -1.32 -7.20 -29.60
CA GLU A 778 -1.74 -8.09 -30.70
C GLU A 778 -2.11 -9.49 -30.20
N THR A 779 -1.55 -9.92 -29.07
CA THR A 779 -1.90 -11.20 -28.45
C THR A 779 -3.19 -11.11 -27.63
N ILE A 780 -3.40 -10.00 -26.90
CA ILE A 780 -4.54 -9.86 -25.97
C ILE A 780 -5.78 -9.24 -26.62
N TYR A 781 -5.60 -8.31 -27.57
CA TYR A 781 -6.69 -7.49 -28.13
C TYR A 781 -6.84 -7.62 -29.66
N SER A 782 -6.37 -8.71 -30.26
CA SER A 782 -6.46 -8.92 -31.72
C SER A 782 -7.88 -9.19 -32.24
N GLU A 783 -8.03 -9.01 -33.57
CA GLU A 783 -9.19 -9.44 -34.34
C GLU A 783 -9.46 -10.95 -34.21
N ALA A 784 -8.41 -11.78 -34.04
CA ALA A 784 -8.55 -13.22 -33.86
C ALA A 784 -9.33 -13.60 -32.59
N LEU A 785 -9.26 -12.75 -31.57
CA LEU A 785 -10.02 -12.87 -30.32
C LEU A 785 -11.38 -12.17 -30.38
N GLY A 786 -11.68 -11.43 -31.45
CA GLY A 786 -12.95 -10.74 -31.63
C GLY A 786 -13.07 -9.41 -30.90
N VAL A 787 -11.98 -8.88 -30.30
CA VAL A 787 -12.05 -7.70 -29.43
C VAL A 787 -12.40 -6.43 -30.21
N PRO A 788 -11.78 -6.11 -31.36
CA PRO A 788 -12.21 -4.98 -32.18
C PRO A 788 -13.69 -5.07 -32.60
N GLN A 789 -14.14 -6.29 -32.93
CA GLN A 789 -15.52 -6.61 -33.29
C GLN A 789 -16.49 -6.34 -32.13
N LEU A 790 -16.13 -6.74 -30.91
CA LEU A 790 -16.88 -6.45 -29.69
C LEU A 790 -17.01 -4.95 -29.44
N GLN A 791 -15.89 -4.21 -29.48
CA GLN A 791 -15.88 -2.77 -29.24
C GLN A 791 -16.75 -2.01 -30.26
N TRP A 792 -16.73 -2.46 -31.52
CA TRP A 792 -17.59 -1.90 -32.56
C TRP A 792 -19.07 -2.23 -32.34
N ALA A 793 -19.40 -3.48 -32.01
CA ALA A 793 -20.77 -3.93 -31.77
C ALA A 793 -21.41 -3.19 -30.60
N LEU A 794 -20.68 -3.02 -29.49
CA LEU A 794 -21.14 -2.28 -28.32
C LEU A 794 -21.09 -0.76 -28.51
N ARG A 795 -20.58 -0.27 -29.65
CA ARG A 795 -20.47 1.17 -29.98
C ARG A 795 -19.73 1.94 -28.87
N MET A 796 -18.65 1.38 -28.35
CA MET A 796 -17.91 1.94 -27.21
C MET A 796 -17.50 3.40 -27.47
N GLY A 797 -17.88 4.31 -26.58
CA GLY A 797 -17.63 5.75 -26.74
C GLY A 797 -18.57 6.48 -27.71
N GLU A 798 -19.55 5.81 -28.31
CA GLU A 798 -20.58 6.40 -29.18
C GLU A 798 -21.98 6.16 -28.61
N ARG A 799 -22.96 6.97 -29.04
CA ARG A 799 -24.37 6.73 -28.67
C ARG A 799 -24.91 5.50 -29.41
N MET A 800 -25.60 4.63 -28.68
CA MET A 800 -26.36 3.50 -29.22
C MET A 800 -27.87 3.79 -29.07
N GLY A 801 -28.63 3.56 -30.15
CA GLY A 801 -30.08 3.74 -30.13
C GLY A 801 -30.76 3.03 -31.29
N PRO A 802 -32.11 3.12 -31.37
CA PRO A 802 -32.88 2.45 -32.43
C PRO A 802 -32.40 2.70 -33.86
N PRO A 803 -31.95 3.92 -34.25
CA PRO A 803 -31.41 4.15 -35.60
C PRO A 803 -30.17 3.30 -35.93
N THR A 804 -29.31 3.04 -34.93
CA THR A 804 -28.12 2.19 -35.10
C THR A 804 -28.52 0.74 -35.30
N LEU A 805 -29.46 0.24 -34.49
CA LEU A 805 -29.92 -1.16 -34.56
C LEU A 805 -30.66 -1.48 -35.87
N LEU A 806 -31.28 -0.46 -36.49
CA LEU A 806 -31.95 -0.56 -37.80
C LEU A 806 -31.00 -0.41 -38.99
N ASP A 807 -29.76 0.06 -38.79
CA ASP A 807 -28.80 0.21 -39.87
C ASP A 807 -28.43 -1.16 -40.44
N ALA A 808 -28.55 -1.34 -41.76
CA ALA A 808 -28.36 -2.65 -42.38
C ALA A 808 -26.91 -3.17 -42.25
N SER A 809 -25.91 -2.29 -42.21
CA SER A 809 -24.51 -2.68 -42.03
C SER A 809 -24.24 -3.13 -40.58
N TYR A 810 -24.80 -2.42 -39.60
CA TYR A 810 -24.75 -2.83 -38.20
C TYR A 810 -25.53 -4.12 -37.95
N ALA A 811 -26.77 -4.17 -38.39
CA ALA A 811 -27.64 -5.31 -38.15
C ALA A 811 -27.11 -6.60 -38.80
N SER A 812 -26.56 -6.55 -40.02
CA SER A 812 -25.97 -7.74 -40.64
C SER A 812 -24.72 -8.26 -39.90
N PHE A 813 -24.02 -7.39 -39.16
CA PHE A 813 -22.87 -7.78 -38.36
C PHE A 813 -23.24 -8.40 -37.01
N VAL A 814 -24.34 -7.94 -36.38
CA VAL A 814 -24.73 -8.32 -35.01
C VAL A 814 -25.94 -9.27 -34.96
N PHE A 815 -26.83 -9.24 -35.95
CA PHE A 815 -28.13 -9.92 -35.92
C PHE A 815 -28.37 -10.80 -37.14
N ASP A 816 -28.90 -12.01 -36.98
CA ASP A 816 -29.14 -12.96 -38.08
C ASP A 816 -29.95 -12.39 -39.25
N ARG A 817 -30.81 -11.40 -38.97
CA ARG A 817 -31.46 -10.55 -39.95
C ARG A 817 -31.58 -9.12 -39.44
N VAL A 818 -31.90 -8.21 -40.35
CA VAL A 818 -32.25 -6.83 -39.97
C VAL A 818 -33.52 -6.86 -39.09
N PRO A 819 -33.48 -6.31 -37.87
CA PRO A 819 -34.64 -6.23 -36.98
C PRO A 819 -35.68 -5.25 -37.54
N GLU A 820 -36.95 -5.53 -37.27
CA GLU A 820 -38.04 -4.59 -37.51
C GLU A 820 -38.11 -3.55 -36.39
N ARG A 821 -38.65 -2.36 -36.70
CA ARG A 821 -38.77 -1.27 -35.73
C ARG A 821 -39.59 -1.69 -34.51
N GLU A 822 -40.67 -2.44 -34.71
CA GLU A 822 -41.55 -2.92 -33.65
C GLU A 822 -40.82 -3.89 -32.69
N GLU A 823 -39.88 -4.68 -33.20
CA GLU A 823 -39.07 -5.62 -32.40
C GLU A 823 -38.10 -4.86 -31.48
N ILE A 824 -37.47 -3.80 -32.01
CA ILE A 824 -36.61 -2.92 -31.20
C ILE A 824 -37.45 -2.18 -30.15
N GLU A 825 -38.58 -1.60 -30.56
CA GLU A 825 -39.47 -0.89 -29.63
C GLU A 825 -40.01 -1.82 -28.53
N HIS A 826 -40.24 -3.10 -28.84
CA HIS A 826 -40.60 -4.12 -27.85
C HIS A 826 -39.50 -4.35 -26.81
N VAL A 827 -38.24 -4.49 -27.23
CA VAL A 827 -37.10 -4.66 -26.30
C VAL A 827 -36.92 -3.43 -25.42
N TYR A 828 -36.92 -2.23 -26.01
CA TYR A 828 -36.81 -0.98 -25.24
C TYR A 828 -37.98 -0.78 -24.27
N ALA A 829 -39.20 -1.20 -24.63
CA ALA A 829 -40.33 -1.19 -23.70
C ALA A 829 -40.15 -2.21 -22.56
N GLY A 830 -39.49 -3.34 -22.83
CA GLY A 830 -39.18 -4.39 -21.86
C GLY A 830 -38.14 -3.99 -20.80
N LEU A 831 -37.26 -3.02 -21.10
CA LEU A 831 -36.31 -2.45 -20.13
C LEU A 831 -36.98 -1.56 -19.07
N GLY A 832 -38.29 -1.33 -19.19
CA GLY A 832 -39.07 -0.47 -18.29
C GLY A 832 -39.04 1.01 -18.68
N VAL A 833 -40.12 1.72 -18.36
CA VAL A 833 -40.26 3.17 -18.58
C VAL A 833 -40.31 3.83 -17.20
N PHE A 834 -39.43 4.81 -16.96
CA PHE A 834 -39.34 5.62 -15.73
C PHE A 834 -38.98 4.84 -14.43
N PRO A 835 -38.36 5.50 -13.43
CA PRO A 835 -37.89 4.84 -12.19
C PRO A 835 -38.97 4.06 -11.43
N ASP A 836 -40.23 4.50 -11.50
CA ASP A 836 -41.33 3.93 -10.70
C ASP A 836 -41.63 2.46 -11.02
N LEU A 837 -41.49 2.02 -12.28
CA LEU A 837 -41.69 0.61 -12.66
C LEU A 837 -40.49 -0.25 -12.23
N ALA A 838 -39.27 0.26 -12.39
CA ALA A 838 -38.04 -0.45 -12.00
C ALA A 838 -37.99 -0.71 -10.48
N LEU A 839 -38.46 0.23 -9.66
CA LEU A 839 -38.45 0.12 -8.20
C LEU A 839 -39.51 -0.85 -7.65
N THR A 840 -40.45 -1.28 -8.49
CA THR A 840 -41.37 -2.39 -8.22
C THR A 840 -40.89 -3.74 -8.80
N GLY A 841 -39.85 -3.70 -9.63
CA GLY A 841 -39.21 -4.84 -10.30
C GLY A 841 -38.10 -5.51 -9.48
N THR A 842 -37.18 -6.18 -10.17
CA THR A 842 -35.99 -6.82 -9.58
C THR A 842 -34.82 -5.84 -9.48
N LEU A 843 -33.78 -6.18 -8.70
CA LEU A 843 -32.54 -5.40 -8.69
C LEU A 843 -31.94 -5.29 -10.10
N ASN A 844 -32.02 -6.35 -10.90
CA ASN A 844 -31.54 -6.34 -12.28
C ASN A 844 -32.29 -5.34 -13.17
N ASP A 845 -33.59 -5.11 -12.93
CA ASP A 845 -34.36 -4.08 -13.64
C ASP A 845 -33.96 -2.66 -13.21
N LEU A 846 -33.64 -2.47 -11.92
CA LEU A 846 -33.11 -1.20 -11.43
C LEU A 846 -31.75 -0.88 -12.06
N LEU A 847 -30.82 -1.84 -12.05
CA LEU A 847 -29.46 -1.67 -12.57
C LEU A 847 -29.44 -1.26 -14.05
N ASP A 848 -30.39 -1.76 -14.85
CA ASP A 848 -30.48 -1.40 -16.27
C ASP A 848 -31.03 0.00 -16.53
N VAL A 849 -31.62 0.66 -15.51
CA VAL A 849 -32.15 2.03 -15.62
C VAL A 849 -31.18 3.07 -15.01
N VAL A 850 -30.21 2.63 -14.19
CA VAL A 850 -29.39 3.49 -13.30
C VAL A 850 -28.13 4.08 -13.96
N VAL A 851 -28.02 4.07 -15.30
CA VAL A 851 -26.84 4.60 -16.02
C VAL A 851 -26.43 6.02 -15.59
N ASP A 852 -27.39 6.84 -15.12
CA ASP A 852 -27.18 8.20 -14.59
C ASP A 852 -28.12 8.54 -13.40
N ALA A 853 -28.63 7.55 -12.65
CA ALA A 853 -29.61 7.87 -11.60
C ALA A 853 -28.94 8.68 -10.47
N PRO A 854 -29.39 9.91 -10.19
CA PRO A 854 -28.81 10.67 -9.10
C PRO A 854 -29.15 10.00 -7.77
N GLY A 855 -28.32 10.19 -6.75
CA GLY A 855 -28.52 9.69 -5.37
C GLY A 855 -29.74 10.30 -4.69
N TYR A 856 -30.91 10.11 -5.29
CA TYR A 856 -32.15 10.74 -4.88
C TYR A 856 -32.87 9.85 -3.89
N ARG A 857 -33.15 10.43 -2.73
CA ARG A 857 -33.91 9.86 -1.64
C ARG A 857 -35.23 9.18 -2.04
N PHE A 858 -35.91 9.63 -3.10
CA PHE A 858 -37.18 9.04 -3.53
C PHE A 858 -37.02 7.61 -4.07
N LEU A 859 -35.85 7.26 -4.62
CA LEU A 859 -35.56 5.90 -5.09
C LEU A 859 -35.55 4.93 -3.91
N LEU A 860 -34.91 5.33 -2.81
CA LEU A 860 -34.91 4.56 -1.57
C LEU A 860 -36.34 4.41 -1.02
N ASP A 861 -37.17 5.46 -1.02
CA ASP A 861 -38.57 5.34 -0.55
C ASP A 861 -39.41 4.38 -1.37
N ALA A 862 -39.25 4.41 -2.69
CA ALA A 862 -39.93 3.48 -3.58
C ALA A 862 -39.46 2.04 -3.36
N ALA A 863 -38.15 1.81 -3.17
CA ALA A 863 -37.60 0.51 -2.82
C ALA A 863 -38.14 -0.01 -1.48
N LEU A 864 -38.14 0.83 -0.43
CA LEU A 864 -38.68 0.50 0.89
C LEU A 864 -40.19 0.21 0.85
N SER A 865 -40.92 0.85 -0.06
CA SER A 865 -42.35 0.65 -0.28
C SER A 865 -42.67 -0.59 -1.15
N ASN A 866 -41.66 -1.29 -1.68
CA ASN A 866 -41.88 -2.44 -2.56
C ASN A 866 -42.62 -3.57 -1.80
N PRO A 867 -43.77 -4.05 -2.29
CA PRO A 867 -44.58 -5.04 -1.58
C PRO A 867 -43.94 -6.43 -1.55
N HIS A 868 -42.94 -6.71 -2.39
CA HIS A 868 -42.24 -7.99 -2.42
C HIS A 868 -41.05 -7.98 -1.43
N PRO A 869 -41.07 -8.78 -0.34
CA PRO A 869 -40.07 -8.69 0.73
C PRO A 869 -38.63 -8.84 0.29
N GLN A 870 -38.34 -9.81 -0.58
CA GLN A 870 -36.99 -10.03 -1.07
C GLN A 870 -36.49 -8.88 -1.95
N ARG A 871 -37.26 -8.46 -2.97
CA ARG A 871 -36.93 -7.33 -3.85
C ARG A 871 -36.75 -6.02 -3.07
N ARG A 872 -37.59 -5.76 -2.07
CA ARG A 872 -37.43 -4.62 -1.15
C ARG A 872 -36.03 -4.61 -0.53
N ARG A 873 -35.63 -5.74 0.07
CA ARG A 873 -34.33 -5.86 0.74
C ARG A 873 -33.17 -5.74 -0.23
N GLU A 874 -33.25 -6.43 -1.38
CA GLU A 874 -32.23 -6.35 -2.44
C GLU A 874 -32.03 -4.91 -2.93
N LEU A 875 -33.11 -4.23 -3.32
CA LEU A 875 -33.07 -2.86 -3.82
C LEU A 875 -32.62 -1.86 -2.74
N ALA A 876 -33.18 -1.96 -1.53
CA ALA A 876 -32.90 -1.00 -0.45
C ALA A 876 -31.46 -1.12 0.07
N LEU A 877 -30.97 -2.35 0.30
CA LEU A 877 -29.59 -2.56 0.76
C LEU A 877 -28.58 -2.09 -0.28
N TRP A 878 -28.82 -2.42 -1.56
CA TRP A 878 -27.96 -1.95 -2.64
C TRP A 878 -27.94 -0.41 -2.73
N LEU A 879 -29.11 0.25 -2.69
CA LEU A 879 -29.20 1.71 -2.74
C LEU A 879 -28.51 2.40 -1.55
N LEU A 880 -28.56 1.80 -0.36
CA LEU A 880 -27.87 2.33 0.82
C LEU A 880 -26.36 2.18 0.71
N ASP A 881 -25.89 1.10 0.08
CA ASP A 881 -24.47 0.88 -0.16
C ASP A 881 -23.87 1.88 -1.16
N GLN A 882 -24.68 2.38 -2.11
CA GLN A 882 -24.29 3.44 -3.04
C GLN A 882 -24.16 4.84 -2.40
N ARG A 883 -24.01 4.93 -1.06
CA ARG A 883 -23.81 6.15 -0.27
C ARG A 883 -24.92 7.20 -0.44
N LEU A 884 -26.17 6.74 -0.57
CA LEU A 884 -27.34 7.63 -0.63
C LEU A 884 -27.63 8.25 0.74
N ASP A 885 -27.89 9.56 0.79
CA ASP A 885 -28.25 10.25 2.04
C ASP A 885 -29.64 9.83 2.54
N ALA A 886 -29.67 9.02 3.60
CA ALA A 886 -30.91 8.58 4.27
C ALA A 886 -31.41 9.56 5.34
N SER A 887 -30.64 10.61 5.68
CA SER A 887 -31.01 11.62 6.68
C SER A 887 -32.04 12.63 6.16
N SER A 888 -32.05 12.88 4.84
CA SER A 888 -32.97 13.79 4.18
C SER A 888 -34.43 13.28 4.18
N PHE A 889 -35.37 14.11 4.64
CA PHE A 889 -36.81 13.82 4.60
C PHE A 889 -37.45 14.23 3.26
N LEU A 890 -38.31 13.37 2.69
CA LEU A 890 -39.15 13.71 1.54
C LEU A 890 -40.59 14.01 1.97
N SER A 891 -40.91 15.31 1.96
CA SER A 891 -42.23 15.94 2.18
C SER A 891 -43.00 15.61 3.46
N PHE A 892 -43.08 14.35 3.96
CA PHE A 892 -43.88 14.00 5.15
C PHE A 892 -43.43 12.75 5.96
N LEU A 893 -42.54 11.88 5.45
CA LEU A 893 -42.11 10.62 6.11
C LEU A 893 -40.58 10.49 6.18
N SER A 894 -40.08 9.86 7.26
CA SER A 894 -38.68 9.39 7.34
C SER A 894 -38.55 8.02 6.64
N PRO A 895 -37.35 7.61 6.18
CA PRO A 895 -37.18 6.29 5.56
C PRO A 895 -37.62 5.13 6.46
N VAL A 896 -37.36 5.25 7.77
CA VAL A 896 -37.80 4.28 8.78
C VAL A 896 -39.32 4.15 8.79
N ASN A 897 -40.05 5.27 8.75
CA ASN A 897 -41.50 5.27 8.68
C ASN A 897 -42.01 4.68 7.34
N VAL A 898 -41.33 4.95 6.22
CA VAL A 898 -41.69 4.35 4.92
C VAL A 898 -41.56 2.83 4.97
N LEU A 899 -40.43 2.30 5.46
CA LEU A 899 -40.25 0.85 5.68
C LEU A 899 -41.34 0.27 6.58
N PHE A 900 -41.67 0.94 7.69
CA PHE A 900 -42.64 0.45 8.66
C PHE A 900 -44.08 0.54 8.21
N THR A 901 -44.40 1.34 7.18
CA THR A 901 -45.73 1.31 6.55
C THR A 901 -45.91 0.15 5.58
N ASN A 902 -44.84 -0.52 5.16
CA ASN A 902 -44.90 -1.59 4.17
C ASN A 902 -45.68 -2.82 4.68
N PRO A 903 -46.75 -3.30 4.03
CA PRO A 903 -47.59 -4.38 4.54
C PRO A 903 -46.88 -5.73 4.71
N THR A 904 -45.73 -5.94 4.08
CA THR A 904 -45.00 -7.21 4.11
C THR A 904 -43.69 -7.14 4.90
N LEU A 905 -43.59 -6.18 5.84
CA LEU A 905 -42.48 -6.06 6.79
C LEU A 905 -42.35 -7.32 7.64
N GLY A 906 -41.12 -7.81 7.85
CA GLY A 906 -40.82 -8.94 8.72
C GLY A 906 -39.43 -8.83 9.37
N ALA A 907 -39.07 -9.84 10.16
CA ALA A 907 -37.78 -9.88 10.89
C ALA A 907 -36.57 -9.76 9.96
N GLU A 908 -36.67 -10.31 8.74
CA GLU A 908 -35.59 -10.28 7.76
C GLU A 908 -35.32 -8.88 7.16
N ASP A 909 -36.13 -7.87 7.48
CA ASP A 909 -35.88 -6.46 7.13
C ASP A 909 -34.97 -5.75 8.14
N GLU A 910 -34.53 -6.44 9.20
CA GLU A 910 -33.63 -5.89 10.22
C GLU A 910 -32.32 -5.33 9.64
N PRO A 911 -31.64 -6.00 8.69
CA PRO A 911 -30.49 -5.42 7.99
C PRO A 911 -30.79 -4.08 7.31
N VAL A 912 -31.96 -3.95 6.68
CA VAL A 912 -32.37 -2.70 6.01
C VAL A 912 -32.55 -1.59 7.04
N LEU A 913 -33.23 -1.90 8.15
CA LEU A 913 -33.44 -0.95 9.24
C LEU A 913 -32.10 -0.50 9.86
N ARG A 914 -31.19 -1.44 10.12
CA ARG A 914 -29.87 -1.13 10.68
C ARG A 914 -29.09 -0.17 9.79
N ARG A 915 -28.98 -0.49 8.49
CA ARG A 915 -28.25 0.34 7.51
C ARG A 915 -28.88 1.72 7.33
N LEU A 916 -30.21 1.82 7.40
CA LEU A 916 -30.90 3.12 7.41
C LEU A 916 -30.43 4.00 8.58
N LEU A 917 -30.37 3.44 9.79
CA LEU A 917 -29.95 4.17 10.99
C LEU A 917 -28.46 4.54 10.92
N GLU A 918 -27.60 3.63 10.48
CA GLU A 918 -26.16 3.89 10.24
C GLU A 918 -25.95 5.00 9.20
N SER A 919 -26.81 5.08 8.18
CA SER A 919 -26.81 6.13 7.16
C SER A 919 -27.50 7.43 7.61
N GLY A 920 -27.80 7.57 8.91
CA GLY A 920 -28.31 8.80 9.51
C GLY A 920 -29.83 8.99 9.43
N ALA A 921 -30.61 7.95 9.12
CA ALA A 921 -32.06 8.04 9.14
C ALA A 921 -32.58 8.26 10.57
N ILE A 922 -33.37 9.30 10.79
CA ILE A 922 -33.87 9.64 12.13
C ILE A 922 -35.07 8.74 12.52
N PRO A 923 -34.98 7.95 13.61
CA PRO A 923 -36.08 7.14 14.14
C PRO A 923 -36.96 7.97 15.09
N GLY A 924 -37.51 9.08 14.60
CA GLY A 924 -38.31 10.01 15.39
C GLY A 924 -39.65 10.36 14.76
N PRO A 925 -40.53 11.06 15.49
CA PRO A 925 -41.76 11.61 14.93
C PRO A 925 -41.42 12.61 13.81
N THR A 926 -42.11 12.49 12.67
CA THR A 926 -41.92 13.42 11.56
C THR A 926 -42.59 14.77 11.84
N PRO A 927 -42.26 15.87 11.13
CA PRO A 927 -42.84 17.21 11.37
C PRO A 927 -44.38 17.31 11.28
N VAL A 928 -45.07 16.28 10.75
CA VAL A 928 -46.54 16.19 10.71
C VAL A 928 -47.12 15.28 11.80
N ALA A 929 -46.30 14.56 12.57
CA ALA A 929 -46.73 13.68 13.65
C ALA A 929 -47.04 14.45 14.94
N THR A 930 -48.19 15.13 14.98
CA THR A 930 -48.86 15.52 16.25
C THR A 930 -49.72 14.40 16.84
N LEU A 931 -49.70 13.20 16.23
CA LEU A 931 -50.43 12.01 16.65
C LEU A 931 -49.43 10.87 17.01
N PRO A 932 -49.71 10.04 18.03
CA PRO A 932 -48.83 8.92 18.42
C PRO A 932 -48.48 7.93 17.30
N GLU A 933 -49.36 7.78 16.30
CA GLU A 933 -49.19 6.87 15.16
C GLU A 933 -48.08 7.28 14.18
N GLY A 934 -47.55 8.50 14.27
CA GLY A 934 -46.43 8.97 13.46
C GLY A 934 -45.05 8.60 14.01
N HIS A 935 -44.98 7.94 15.17
CA HIS A 935 -43.73 7.49 15.77
C HIS A 935 -43.39 6.07 15.26
N PRO A 936 -42.16 5.81 14.74
CA PRO A 936 -41.81 4.52 14.15
C PRO A 936 -41.94 3.35 15.12
N PHE A 937 -41.54 3.54 16.38
CA PHE A 937 -41.75 2.56 17.45
C PHE A 937 -43.24 2.20 17.68
N VAL A 938 -44.14 3.19 17.64
CA VAL A 938 -45.59 2.96 17.80
C VAL A 938 -46.17 2.26 16.58
N GLN A 939 -45.76 2.65 15.38
CA GLN A 939 -46.16 1.98 14.13
C GLN A 939 -45.80 0.51 14.16
N LEU A 940 -44.59 0.19 14.60
CA LEU A 940 -44.07 -1.17 14.70
C LEU A 940 -44.86 -1.99 15.74
N LEU A 941 -45.09 -1.46 16.94
CA LEU A 941 -45.86 -2.14 17.99
C LEU A 941 -47.33 -2.37 17.64
N HIS A 942 -47.95 -1.47 16.88
CA HIS A 942 -49.33 -1.59 16.40
C HIS A 942 -49.52 -2.63 15.29
N ARG A 943 -48.45 -3.21 14.74
CA ARG A 943 -48.58 -4.21 13.68
C ARG A 943 -49.03 -5.56 14.23
N ASP A 944 -49.91 -6.22 13.48
CA ASP A 944 -50.37 -7.58 13.73
C ASP A 944 -49.32 -8.63 13.29
N ILE A 945 -48.12 -8.55 13.87
CA ILE A 945 -46.96 -9.44 13.63
C ILE A 945 -46.58 -10.15 14.93
N GLU A 946 -46.04 -11.38 14.83
CA GLU A 946 -45.60 -12.15 16.00
C GLU A 946 -44.47 -11.44 16.73
N GLU A 947 -44.45 -11.53 18.06
CA GLU A 947 -43.48 -10.82 18.90
C GLU A 947 -42.04 -11.25 18.58
N THR A 948 -41.81 -12.52 18.25
CA THR A 948 -40.51 -13.06 17.82
C THR A 948 -40.02 -12.47 16.51
N ALA A 949 -40.92 -12.16 15.57
CA ALA A 949 -40.57 -11.53 14.31
C ALA A 949 -40.42 -9.99 14.44
N LEU A 950 -40.99 -9.42 15.50
CA LEU A 950 -40.94 -7.99 15.81
C LEU A 950 -39.68 -7.60 16.60
N ALA A 951 -39.26 -8.47 17.52
CA ALA A 951 -38.20 -8.21 18.47
C ALA A 951 -36.87 -7.76 17.84
N PRO A 952 -36.38 -8.34 16.72
CA PRO A 952 -35.14 -7.88 16.08
C PRO A 952 -35.22 -6.42 15.62
N LEU A 953 -36.33 -6.03 14.97
CA LEU A 953 -36.54 -4.67 14.47
C LEU A 953 -36.60 -3.64 15.62
N VAL A 954 -37.27 -4.00 16.72
CA VAL A 954 -37.37 -3.12 17.89
C VAL A 954 -36.02 -2.98 18.59
N ARG A 955 -35.27 -4.08 18.75
CA ARG A 955 -33.93 -4.06 19.35
C ARG A 955 -32.99 -3.15 18.53
N THR A 956 -32.98 -3.30 17.21
CA THR A 956 -32.14 -2.48 16.33
C THR A 956 -32.49 -1.00 16.43
N LEU A 957 -33.78 -0.64 16.54
CA LEU A 957 -34.21 0.74 16.72
C LEU A 957 -33.80 1.34 18.06
N LEU A 958 -33.76 0.55 19.14
CA LEU A 958 -33.35 1.00 20.47
C LEU A 958 -31.83 1.13 20.60
N VAL A 959 -31.08 0.19 20.03
CA VAL A 959 -29.61 0.14 20.15
C VAL A 959 -28.94 1.11 19.18
N HIS A 960 -29.37 1.14 17.91
CA HIS A 960 -28.72 1.93 16.86
C HIS A 960 -29.43 3.25 16.56
N GLY A 961 -30.67 3.43 17.06
CA GLY A 961 -31.47 4.61 16.76
C GLY A 961 -31.35 5.77 17.76
N ASP A 962 -30.55 5.61 18.82
CA ASP A 962 -30.42 6.57 19.94
C ASP A 962 -31.79 7.00 20.52
N VAL A 963 -32.74 6.07 20.54
CA VAL A 963 -34.09 6.29 21.06
C VAL A 963 -34.11 5.88 22.53
N ASP A 964 -34.12 6.83 23.45
CA ASP A 964 -34.36 6.56 24.87
C ASP A 964 -35.83 6.18 25.10
N PRO A 965 -36.13 4.90 25.42
CA PRO A 965 -37.51 4.45 25.58
C PRO A 965 -38.15 4.90 26.90
N ALA A 966 -37.37 5.45 27.83
CA ALA A 966 -37.83 6.01 29.11
C ALA A 966 -38.22 7.48 29.02
N THR A 967 -37.74 8.21 28.01
CA THR A 967 -38.14 9.60 27.76
C THR A 967 -39.59 9.65 27.21
N PRO A 968 -40.46 10.55 27.69
CA PRO A 968 -41.80 10.75 27.14
C PRO A 968 -41.72 11.32 25.71
N ALA A 969 -41.54 10.43 24.73
CA ALA A 969 -41.34 10.74 23.32
C ALA A 969 -42.64 10.85 22.50
N LEU A 970 -43.79 10.49 23.09
CA LEU A 970 -45.10 10.51 22.43
C LEU A 970 -45.85 11.84 22.66
N PRO A 971 -46.64 12.31 21.67
CA PRO A 971 -47.45 13.53 21.81
C PRO A 971 -48.46 13.53 22.96
N ASP A 972 -48.79 12.36 23.52
CA ASP A 972 -49.69 12.17 24.66
C ASP A 972 -48.97 12.09 26.03
N GLY A 973 -47.65 12.26 26.05
CA GLY A 973 -46.82 12.30 27.26
C GLY A 973 -46.45 10.94 27.85
N ARG A 974 -46.82 9.83 27.20
CA ARG A 974 -46.36 8.48 27.59
C ARG A 974 -44.93 8.23 27.12
N SER A 975 -44.16 7.46 27.90
CA SER A 975 -42.90 6.88 27.43
C SER A 975 -43.17 5.74 26.44
N LEU A 976 -42.17 5.38 25.62
CA LEU A 976 -42.28 4.24 24.70
C LEU A 976 -42.45 2.92 25.49
N LEU A 977 -41.84 2.82 26.66
CA LEU A 977 -42.01 1.69 27.58
C LEU A 977 -43.44 1.57 28.13
N ASP A 978 -44.05 2.69 28.54
CA ASP A 978 -45.46 2.71 29.00
C ASP A 978 -46.41 2.28 27.88
N PHE A 979 -46.08 2.64 26.64
CA PHE A 979 -46.83 2.24 25.47
C PHE A 979 -46.69 0.74 25.16
N ALA A 980 -45.46 0.22 25.22
CA ALA A 980 -45.16 -1.20 25.01
C ALA A 980 -45.89 -2.13 26.01
N SER A 981 -46.14 -1.65 27.22
CA SER A 981 -46.84 -2.39 28.30
C SER A 981 -48.38 -2.28 28.23
N GLY A 982 -48.92 -1.61 27.21
CA GLY A 982 -50.35 -1.37 27.04
C GLY A 982 -51.10 -2.46 26.26
N ALA A 983 -52.42 -2.28 26.11
CA ALA A 983 -53.23 -3.14 25.26
C ALA A 983 -53.21 -2.68 23.79
N PHE A 984 -53.03 -3.63 22.86
CA PHE A 984 -52.93 -3.34 21.43
C PHE A 984 -54.19 -3.72 20.64
N PRO A 985 -54.51 -3.02 19.52
CA PRO A 985 -55.72 -3.26 18.72
C PRO A 985 -55.87 -4.68 18.16
N HIS A 986 -54.75 -5.36 17.92
CA HIS A 986 -54.70 -6.73 17.37
C HIS A 986 -54.76 -7.82 18.46
N GLY A 987 -54.71 -7.46 19.75
CA GLY A 987 -54.85 -8.40 20.87
C GLY A 987 -53.66 -9.35 21.12
N ARG A 988 -52.52 -9.17 20.45
CA ARG A 988 -51.28 -9.90 20.75
C ARG A 988 -50.55 -9.23 21.92
N SER A 989 -49.99 -10.02 22.84
CA SER A 989 -49.16 -9.52 23.95
C SER A 989 -47.81 -9.00 23.42
N ARG A 990 -47.25 -8.00 24.11
CA ARG A 990 -45.88 -7.48 23.92
C ARG A 990 -45.09 -7.51 25.24
N ASP A 991 -45.50 -8.38 26.16
CA ASP A 991 -44.98 -8.41 27.54
C ASP A 991 -43.50 -8.79 27.61
N ALA A 992 -43.03 -9.66 26.69
CA ALA A 992 -41.63 -10.07 26.64
C ALA A 992 -40.75 -8.92 26.15
N LEU A 993 -41.19 -8.22 25.10
CA LEU A 993 -40.53 -7.04 24.56
C LEU A 993 -40.51 -5.89 25.59
N ALA A 994 -41.63 -5.62 26.25
CA ALA A 994 -41.72 -4.63 27.32
C ALA A 994 -40.80 -4.95 28.51
N SER A 995 -40.49 -6.24 28.73
CA SER A 995 -39.53 -6.68 29.75
C SER A 995 -38.08 -6.49 29.27
N ALA A 996 -37.77 -6.83 28.02
CA ALA A 996 -36.45 -6.59 27.43
C ALA A 996 -36.09 -5.09 27.37
N ILE A 997 -37.05 -4.22 27.05
CA ILE A 997 -36.85 -2.76 27.08
C ILE A 997 -36.51 -2.27 28.49
N ARG A 998 -37.18 -2.83 29.51
CA ARG A 998 -36.91 -2.49 30.93
C ARG A 998 -35.49 -2.87 31.35
N GLU A 999 -34.99 -4.00 30.88
CA GLU A 999 -33.62 -4.45 31.15
C GLU A 999 -32.58 -3.55 30.47
N LEU A 1000 -32.84 -3.14 29.22
CA LEU A 1000 -31.99 -2.23 28.45
C LEU A 1000 -31.89 -0.83 29.10
N VAL A 1001 -33.01 -0.29 29.60
CA VAL A 1001 -33.06 0.99 30.33
C VAL A 1001 -32.34 0.92 31.69
N ALA A 1002 -32.29 -0.26 32.31
CA ALA A 1002 -31.66 -0.46 33.62
C ALA A 1002 -30.12 -0.61 33.55
N GLY A 1003 -29.51 -0.52 32.37
CA GLY A 1003 -28.06 -0.57 32.17
C GLY A 1003 -27.44 -1.98 32.15
N GLY A 1004 -28.24 -3.02 31.90
CA GLY A 1004 -27.71 -4.39 31.74
C GLY A 1004 -27.17 -4.62 30.34
N ALA A 1005 -25.91 -5.04 30.22
CA ALA A 1005 -25.36 -5.57 28.97
C ALA A 1005 -26.18 -6.80 28.54
N VAL A 1006 -26.74 -6.77 27.34
CA VAL A 1006 -27.47 -7.91 26.76
C VAL A 1006 -26.46 -8.83 26.13
N ASP A 1007 -26.40 -10.08 26.62
CA ASP A 1007 -25.60 -11.17 26.08
C ASP A 1007 -25.78 -11.27 24.55
N THR A 1008 -24.68 -11.23 23.80
CA THR A 1008 -24.68 -11.19 22.33
C THR A 1008 -24.92 -12.55 21.67
N ASP A 1009 -24.87 -13.65 22.43
CA ASP A 1009 -24.85 -15.02 21.89
C ASP A 1009 -26.02 -15.90 22.35
N ALA A 1010 -27.27 -15.47 22.11
CA ALA A 1010 -28.40 -16.40 22.16
C ALA A 1010 -28.64 -16.99 20.76
N GLU A 1011 -28.01 -18.13 20.46
CA GLU A 1011 -28.39 -18.99 19.33
C GLU A 1011 -29.90 -19.29 19.36
N PRO A 1012 -30.58 -19.35 18.20
CA PRO A 1012 -31.95 -19.84 18.15
C PRO A 1012 -31.96 -21.35 18.46
N GLU A 1013 -32.64 -21.77 19.52
CA GLU A 1013 -32.94 -23.19 19.72
C GLU A 1013 -33.67 -23.76 18.50
N ARG A 1014 -33.15 -24.91 18.01
CA ARG A 1014 -33.47 -25.61 16.75
C ARG A 1014 -34.94 -25.79 16.40
#